data_AF-K9P991-F1
#
_entry.id   AF-K9P991-F1
#
_cell.length_a   1.000
_cell.length_b   1.000
_cell.length_c   1.000
_cell.angle_alpha   90.00
_cell.angle_beta   90.00
_cell.angle_gamma   90.00
#
_symmetry.space_group_name_H-M   'P 1'
#
loop_
_entity.id
_entity.type
_entity.pdbx_description
1 polymer ?
#
loop_
_entity_poly.entity_id
_entity_poly.type
_entity_poly.pdbx_seq_one_letter_code
_entity_poly.pdbx_strand_id
1 'polypeptide(L)'
;MASVDPVTGVGFNVAEALQKSFLFYEAQRSGNLDEASKRIDWRGDSGLRDGLDGVYFGGRSAANLQSGLTLDLTGGYHDAGDHVKFGLPLASTLATLAWGGIEFSDGYAVTGQTDELLDAVRWGTDYLLKAHGVDAAGNTLYFVAQVGDAGADHALWSAPESQTIARPALAVTPTKPGSDVAAGSAAALASASVLFRQNGDAAYADVLLNRAVSLYTFADRYRGSYADAIPEVRSFYNSWSGYNDELAYGAAWLSRAVSAAGGNGTAYRDKALSIYTGSIGGLSRGWTGNWDDASYATAVILAEDTGSARIQQDVEGWLNNWVSGGNGVTISAGGLRHISQWGSLRYAANTAFLADVYADNVRDPGGAYGRLSQGTVDYILGANPRQSSYLVGFGVNAPRQPHHRAASGVGWEGFRNGQPNAHILYGALVGGPTSANDFAYQDRRDDYVANEVALDYNAALTGAFARSVERRGGVPLSDAQLDALPGITVRPGGGGNPVNPTPTPTPTPTPTPTPTPTPTPTPTPTPTPPPPIPTPGSPLPATLNGIPLTSSPDLAVVVGGSIWTGGMTVQLTLSNVGAAPLNGWSFSFESPHRPSGTPWGVRISSTALAGGLFRHVVSGDAWASAIQPGRSVTVGFNASQGRALGHSGALTAAALFGGAGRLAFSAANPRFLTGNAAANALGGGPGADVLTGLGGADTFRLSNLSDSLLAAPDQITDLVIGSDRIDGPQAVSAAALRELGAVADLTPTALAAVLTPASFAANGGATFTLAAGGGGSRTFLALNDGTAGFQAASDALIEITGFSGSLTALAVV
;
A
#
# COMPACT_ATOMS: atom_id res chain seq x y z
N MET A 1 0.69 -24.73 -3.62
CA MET A 1 1.52 -24.82 -4.84
C MET A 1 2.40 -23.58 -4.86
N ALA A 2 3.65 -23.68 -5.31
CA ALA A 2 4.47 -22.48 -5.47
C ALA A 2 3.74 -21.53 -6.44
N SER A 3 3.64 -20.26 -6.07
CA SER A 3 2.98 -19.23 -6.87
C SER A 3 3.91 -18.86 -8.04
N VAL A 4 3.87 -19.67 -9.08
CA VAL A 4 4.71 -19.54 -10.27
C VAL A 4 3.86 -19.56 -11.51
N ASP A 5 4.27 -18.77 -12.50
CA ASP A 5 3.75 -18.83 -13.84
C ASP A 5 3.97 -20.26 -14.39
N PRO A 6 2.90 -20.95 -14.81
CA PRO A 6 2.99 -22.35 -15.21
C PRO A 6 3.71 -22.56 -16.54
N VAL A 7 3.95 -21.50 -17.31
CA VAL A 7 4.69 -21.54 -18.59
C VAL A 7 6.17 -21.27 -18.35
N THR A 8 6.52 -20.28 -17.53
CA THR A 8 7.91 -19.87 -17.31
C THR A 8 8.57 -20.54 -16.10
N GLY A 9 7.78 -21.05 -15.15
CA GLY A 9 8.27 -21.60 -13.88
C GLY A 9 8.77 -20.54 -12.88
N VAL A 10 8.65 -19.25 -13.19
CA VAL A 10 9.07 -18.11 -12.36
C VAL A 10 7.88 -17.54 -11.59
N GLY A 11 8.10 -17.01 -10.39
CA GLY A 11 7.06 -16.33 -9.61
C GLY A 11 6.46 -15.12 -10.35
N PHE A 12 5.16 -14.85 -10.16
CA PHE A 12 4.55 -13.64 -10.74
C PHE A 12 5.13 -12.38 -10.09
N ASN A 13 5.63 -11.46 -10.91
CA ASN A 13 6.14 -10.18 -10.42
C ASN A 13 4.98 -9.21 -10.12
N VAL A 14 4.44 -9.28 -8.90
CA VAL A 14 3.25 -8.50 -8.55
C VAL A 14 3.55 -7.01 -8.35
N ALA A 15 4.79 -6.64 -8.08
CA ALA A 15 5.20 -5.24 -8.08
C ALA A 15 5.06 -4.60 -9.48
N GLU A 16 5.40 -5.33 -10.55
CA GLU A 16 5.14 -4.87 -11.92
C GLU A 16 3.64 -4.82 -12.22
N ALA A 17 2.85 -5.80 -11.76
CA ALA A 17 1.39 -5.78 -11.95
C ALA A 17 0.74 -4.57 -11.25
N LEU A 18 1.18 -4.25 -10.03
CA LEU A 18 0.77 -3.06 -9.28
C LEU A 18 1.10 -1.78 -10.05
N GLN A 19 2.36 -1.64 -10.50
CA GLN A 19 2.83 -0.48 -11.26
C GLN A 19 2.02 -0.27 -12.55
N LYS A 20 1.72 -1.36 -13.27
CA LYS A 20 0.89 -1.30 -14.48
C LYS A 20 -0.56 -0.91 -14.17
N SER A 21 -1.11 -1.24 -13.00
CA SER A 21 -2.47 -0.82 -12.62
C SER A 21 -2.63 0.70 -12.64
N PHE A 22 -1.58 1.46 -12.29
CA PHE A 22 -1.62 2.92 -12.36
C PHE A 22 -1.51 3.48 -13.78
N LEU A 23 -0.82 2.77 -14.69
CA LEU A 23 -0.85 3.12 -16.12
C LEU A 23 -2.26 3.00 -16.70
N PHE A 24 -3.07 2.02 -16.22
CA PHE A 24 -4.48 1.93 -16.59
C PHE A 24 -5.27 3.16 -16.13
N TYR A 25 -5.14 3.57 -14.87
CA TYR A 25 -5.85 4.76 -14.39
C TYR A 25 -5.46 6.02 -15.15
N GLU A 26 -4.16 6.24 -15.43
CA GLU A 26 -3.72 7.34 -16.28
C GLU A 26 -4.34 7.29 -17.68
N ALA A 27 -4.44 6.09 -18.26
CA ALA A 27 -5.07 5.88 -19.55
C ALA A 27 -6.59 6.09 -19.54
N GLN A 28 -7.24 6.17 -18.37
CA GLN A 28 -8.67 6.51 -18.23
C GLN A 28 -8.93 8.01 -18.00
N ARG A 29 -7.91 8.85 -17.81
CA ARG A 29 -8.12 10.27 -17.47
C ARG A 29 -8.88 11.02 -18.56
N SER A 30 -9.83 11.87 -18.17
CA SER A 30 -10.51 12.84 -19.03
C SER A 30 -10.11 14.25 -18.61
N GLY A 31 -10.19 15.24 -19.49
CA GLY A 31 -9.83 16.64 -19.23
C GLY A 31 -8.53 17.05 -19.89
N ASN A 32 -7.94 18.12 -19.36
CA ASN A 32 -6.65 18.66 -19.79
C ASN A 32 -5.52 17.83 -19.17
N LEU A 33 -4.80 17.05 -19.97
CA LEU A 33 -3.68 16.23 -19.53
C LEU A 33 -2.40 17.06 -19.61
N ASP A 34 -1.59 17.03 -18.56
CA ASP A 34 -0.30 17.73 -18.60
C ASP A 34 0.68 17.01 -19.54
N GLU A 35 0.84 17.55 -20.73
CA GLU A 35 1.76 17.08 -21.77
C GLU A 35 3.22 17.02 -21.30
N ALA A 36 3.60 17.74 -20.24
CA ALA A 36 4.94 17.68 -19.68
C ALA A 36 5.18 16.45 -18.80
N SER A 37 4.14 15.91 -18.15
CA SER A 37 4.24 14.84 -17.15
C SER A 37 3.48 13.56 -17.49
N LYS A 38 2.56 13.57 -18.46
CA LYS A 38 1.79 12.37 -18.85
C LYS A 38 2.71 11.25 -19.32
N ARG A 39 2.46 10.03 -18.85
CA ARG A 39 3.21 8.83 -19.26
C ARG A 39 2.59 8.12 -20.46
N ILE A 40 1.29 8.25 -20.68
CA ILE A 40 0.58 7.57 -21.77
C ILE A 40 0.65 8.40 -23.05
N ASP A 41 1.45 7.98 -24.03
CA ASP A 41 1.73 8.77 -25.23
C ASP A 41 0.53 8.95 -26.16
N TRP A 42 -0.31 7.92 -26.21
CA TRP A 42 -1.46 7.83 -27.12
C TRP A 42 -2.75 8.41 -26.53
N ARG A 43 -2.70 8.97 -25.32
CA ARG A 43 -3.79 9.78 -24.73
C ARG A 43 -3.46 11.26 -24.83
N GLY A 44 -4.47 12.09 -25.04
CA GLY A 44 -4.36 13.54 -25.02
C GLY A 44 -5.60 14.19 -24.38
N ASP A 45 -5.68 15.51 -24.52
CA ASP A 45 -6.81 16.30 -24.02
C ASP A 45 -8.15 15.82 -24.56
N SER A 46 -9.10 15.58 -23.66
CA SER A 46 -10.45 15.15 -24.01
C SER A 46 -11.49 15.76 -23.07
N GLY A 47 -12.76 15.79 -23.47
CA GLY A 47 -13.84 16.27 -22.59
C GLY A 47 -13.67 17.73 -22.13
N LEU A 48 -12.91 18.56 -22.84
CA LEU A 48 -12.60 19.96 -22.45
C LEU A 48 -13.83 20.87 -22.37
N ARG A 49 -14.99 20.40 -22.82
CA ARG A 49 -16.28 21.08 -22.78
C ARG A 49 -17.25 20.50 -21.74
N ASP A 50 -16.80 19.55 -20.93
CA ASP A 50 -17.62 18.95 -19.88
C ASP A 50 -18.17 20.04 -18.94
N GLY A 51 -19.50 20.13 -18.86
CA GLY A 51 -20.23 21.17 -18.10
C GLY A 51 -20.70 22.38 -18.91
N LEU A 52 -20.38 22.45 -20.21
CA LEU A 52 -20.85 23.49 -21.14
C LEU A 52 -22.01 23.05 -22.05
N ASP A 53 -22.20 21.75 -22.23
CA ASP A 53 -23.21 21.20 -23.14
C ASP A 53 -24.58 20.96 -22.46
N GLY A 54 -24.89 21.79 -21.46
CA GLY A 54 -26.12 21.78 -20.67
C GLY A 54 -25.96 21.07 -19.32
N VAL A 55 -26.46 21.72 -18.27
CA VAL A 55 -26.54 21.18 -16.92
C VAL A 55 -28.00 20.91 -16.57
N TYR A 56 -28.30 19.69 -16.12
CA TYR A 56 -29.65 19.23 -15.83
C TYR A 56 -29.77 18.83 -14.36
N PHE A 57 -30.83 19.29 -13.69
CA PHE A 57 -31.18 18.86 -12.33
C PHE A 57 -32.20 17.72 -12.43
N GLY A 58 -31.69 16.50 -12.40
CA GLY A 58 -32.35 15.25 -12.80
C GLY A 58 -31.99 14.84 -14.23
N GLY A 59 -32.76 13.92 -14.80
CA GLY A 59 -32.56 13.41 -16.16
C GLY A 59 -32.66 14.49 -17.25
N ARG A 60 -32.21 14.15 -18.45
CA ARG A 60 -32.11 15.04 -19.61
C ARG A 60 -33.50 15.36 -20.17
N SER A 61 -34.10 16.42 -19.67
CA SER A 61 -35.36 16.96 -20.19
C SER A 61 -35.34 18.49 -20.21
N ALA A 62 -36.19 19.10 -21.03
CA ALA A 62 -36.32 20.56 -21.07
C ALA A 62 -36.73 21.15 -19.71
N ALA A 63 -37.50 20.41 -18.91
CA ALA A 63 -37.93 20.85 -17.57
C ALA A 63 -36.79 20.83 -16.54
N ASN A 64 -35.79 19.97 -16.73
CA ASN A 64 -34.64 19.85 -15.81
C ASN A 64 -33.45 20.71 -16.22
N LEU A 65 -33.44 21.27 -17.43
CA LEU A 65 -32.35 22.09 -17.95
C LEU A 65 -32.20 23.40 -17.15
N GLN A 66 -30.99 23.63 -16.62
CA GLN A 66 -30.63 24.86 -15.95
C GLN A 66 -30.06 25.85 -16.98
N SER A 67 -30.95 26.61 -17.61
CA SER A 67 -30.59 27.56 -18.67
C SER A 67 -29.58 28.60 -18.16
N GLY A 68 -28.46 28.73 -18.87
CA GLY A 68 -27.37 29.67 -18.54
C GLY A 68 -26.41 29.19 -17.46
N LEU A 69 -26.68 28.05 -16.79
CA LEU A 69 -25.71 27.45 -15.89
C LEU A 69 -24.61 26.74 -16.69
N THR A 70 -23.37 27.10 -16.40
CA THR A 70 -22.17 26.44 -16.92
C THR A 70 -21.26 26.09 -15.75
N LEU A 71 -20.59 24.95 -15.85
CA LEU A 71 -19.69 24.43 -14.83
C LEU A 71 -18.37 24.02 -15.49
N ASP A 72 -17.26 24.15 -14.77
CA ASP A 72 -16.04 23.41 -15.14
C ASP A 72 -16.18 22.01 -14.57
N LEU A 73 -16.45 21.04 -15.43
CA LEU A 73 -16.48 19.61 -15.09
C LEU A 73 -15.39 18.84 -15.82
N THR A 74 -14.35 19.52 -16.31
CA THR A 74 -13.15 18.86 -16.87
C THR A 74 -12.38 18.10 -15.78
N GLY A 75 -11.66 17.04 -16.15
CA GLY A 75 -11.00 16.13 -15.20
C GLY A 75 -11.77 14.83 -15.01
N GLY A 76 -11.38 14.05 -14.00
CA GLY A 76 -12.02 12.78 -13.68
C GLY A 76 -11.68 11.68 -14.68
N TYR A 77 -12.42 10.57 -14.63
CA TYR A 77 -12.11 9.37 -15.39
C TYR A 77 -13.25 8.95 -16.30
N HIS A 78 -12.91 8.50 -17.51
CA HIS A 78 -13.77 7.65 -18.32
C HIS A 78 -13.98 6.32 -17.59
N ASP A 79 -15.21 5.82 -17.58
CA ASP A 79 -15.62 4.71 -16.73
C ASP A 79 -15.05 3.36 -17.16
N ALA A 80 -15.22 3.01 -18.44
CA ALA A 80 -14.86 1.70 -18.97
C ALA A 80 -14.14 1.81 -20.32
N GLY A 81 -14.54 1.02 -21.31
CA GLY A 81 -14.13 1.22 -22.69
C GLY A 81 -14.78 2.40 -23.42
N ASP A 82 -15.69 3.09 -22.75
CA ASP A 82 -16.47 4.25 -23.21
C ASP A 82 -15.91 5.57 -22.68
N HIS A 83 -16.62 6.69 -22.88
CA HIS A 83 -16.14 8.00 -22.41
C HIS A 83 -17.12 8.74 -21.52
N VAL A 84 -18.20 8.09 -21.08
CA VAL A 84 -19.10 8.64 -20.07
C VAL A 84 -18.39 8.67 -18.72
N LYS A 85 -18.67 9.69 -17.93
CA LYS A 85 -18.19 9.81 -16.55
C LYS A 85 -19.33 9.46 -15.61
N PHE A 86 -19.42 8.20 -15.20
CA PHE A 86 -20.44 7.72 -14.26
C PHE A 86 -19.97 7.90 -12.81
N GLY A 87 -20.75 8.64 -12.02
CA GLY A 87 -20.37 9.05 -10.67
C GLY A 87 -20.38 7.92 -9.65
N LEU A 88 -21.33 6.98 -9.73
CA LEU A 88 -21.46 5.88 -8.78
C LEU A 88 -20.27 4.89 -8.82
N PRO A 89 -19.89 4.31 -9.98
CA PRO A 89 -18.70 3.47 -10.07
C PRO A 89 -17.40 4.22 -9.82
N LEU A 90 -17.31 5.50 -10.21
CA LEU A 90 -16.16 6.35 -9.88
C LEU A 90 -16.00 6.50 -8.37
N ALA A 91 -17.09 6.76 -7.64
CA ALA A 91 -17.06 6.89 -6.19
C ALA A 91 -16.60 5.60 -5.50
N SER A 92 -17.15 4.45 -5.92
CA SER A 92 -16.72 3.14 -5.40
C SER A 92 -15.23 2.87 -5.69
N THR A 93 -14.76 3.21 -6.89
CA THR A 93 -13.36 3.07 -7.28
C THR A 93 -12.43 3.89 -6.40
N LEU A 94 -12.71 5.19 -6.25
CA LEU A 94 -11.87 6.08 -5.46
C LEU A 94 -11.86 5.70 -3.97
N ALA A 95 -13.01 5.31 -3.42
CA ALA A 95 -13.08 4.84 -2.04
C ALA A 95 -12.23 3.58 -1.84
N THR A 96 -12.28 2.64 -2.79
CA THR A 96 -11.54 1.37 -2.71
C THR A 96 -10.04 1.56 -2.93
N LEU A 97 -9.62 2.42 -3.87
CA LEU A 97 -8.20 2.78 -4.06
C LEU A 97 -7.65 3.44 -2.79
N ALA A 98 -8.38 4.41 -2.23
CA ALA A 98 -7.98 5.06 -0.99
C ALA A 98 -7.88 4.06 0.17
N TRP A 99 -8.85 3.14 0.27
CA TRP A 99 -8.80 2.08 1.27
C TRP A 99 -7.58 1.18 1.11
N GLY A 100 -7.26 0.75 -0.12
CA GLY A 100 -6.06 -0.03 -0.38
C GLY A 100 -4.78 0.68 0.04
N GLY A 101 -4.67 2.00 -0.20
CA GLY A 101 -3.53 2.80 0.25
C GLY A 101 -3.41 2.96 1.76
N ILE A 102 -4.55 2.96 2.46
CA ILE A 102 -4.60 3.05 3.92
C ILE A 102 -4.17 1.72 4.55
N GLU A 103 -4.69 0.60 4.05
CA GLU A 103 -4.45 -0.72 4.64
C GLU A 103 -3.08 -1.29 4.26
N PHE A 104 -2.70 -1.17 2.98
CA PHE A 104 -1.54 -1.85 2.41
C PHE A 104 -0.45 -0.86 1.96
N SER A 105 -0.25 0.17 2.79
CA SER A 105 0.66 1.28 2.51
C SER A 105 2.11 0.83 2.27
N ASP A 106 2.56 -0.22 2.96
CA ASP A 106 3.93 -0.76 2.81
C ASP A 106 4.12 -1.35 1.41
N GLY A 107 3.10 -2.01 0.85
CA GLY A 107 3.12 -2.56 -0.51
C GLY A 107 3.29 -1.49 -1.59
N TYR A 108 2.63 -0.34 -1.43
CA TYR A 108 2.84 0.82 -2.31
C TYR A 108 4.20 1.47 -2.09
N ALA A 109 4.64 1.63 -0.84
CA ALA A 109 5.90 2.29 -0.52
C ALA A 109 7.12 1.52 -1.04
N VAL A 110 7.17 0.20 -0.82
CA VAL A 110 8.30 -0.65 -1.25
C VAL A 110 8.43 -0.75 -2.76
N THR A 111 7.34 -0.53 -3.49
CA THR A 111 7.32 -0.51 -4.96
C THR A 111 7.48 0.89 -5.54
N GLY A 112 7.56 1.92 -4.69
CA GLY A 112 7.57 3.31 -5.11
C GLY A 112 6.29 3.74 -5.82
N GLN A 113 5.14 3.15 -5.51
CA GLN A 113 3.85 3.41 -6.14
C GLN A 113 2.89 4.26 -5.28
N THR A 114 3.38 4.80 -4.16
CA THR A 114 2.59 5.68 -3.29
C THR A 114 2.19 6.98 -4.00
N ASP A 115 3.11 7.60 -4.76
CA ASP A 115 2.83 8.85 -5.46
C ASP A 115 1.81 8.63 -6.58
N GLU A 116 1.93 7.54 -7.34
CA GLU A 116 0.95 7.14 -8.36
C GLU A 116 -0.44 6.92 -7.76
N LEU A 117 -0.52 6.30 -6.57
CA LEU A 117 -1.78 6.14 -5.86
C LEU A 117 -2.38 7.49 -5.48
N LEU A 118 -1.59 8.37 -4.87
CA LEU A 118 -2.05 9.68 -4.44
C LEU A 118 -2.49 10.53 -5.64
N ASP A 119 -1.77 10.47 -6.76
CA ASP A 119 -2.13 11.18 -7.99
C ASP A 119 -3.42 10.60 -8.61
N ALA A 120 -3.55 9.27 -8.66
CA ALA A 120 -4.75 8.62 -9.15
C ALA A 120 -6.00 8.99 -8.32
N VAL A 121 -5.90 8.96 -6.99
CA VAL A 121 -7.00 9.35 -6.11
C VAL A 121 -7.29 10.84 -6.23
N ARG A 122 -6.26 11.70 -6.23
CA ARG A 122 -6.40 13.17 -6.35
C ARG A 122 -7.13 13.57 -7.62
N TRP A 123 -6.76 13.01 -8.76
CA TRP A 123 -7.39 13.31 -10.05
C TRP A 123 -8.91 13.07 -10.01
N GLY A 124 -9.33 11.98 -9.35
CA GLY A 124 -10.74 11.67 -9.16
C GLY A 124 -11.42 12.58 -8.15
N THR A 125 -10.80 12.83 -6.99
CA THR A 125 -11.40 13.67 -5.95
C THR A 125 -11.49 15.14 -6.34
N ASP A 126 -10.54 15.66 -7.13
CA ASP A 126 -10.63 17.01 -7.71
C ASP A 126 -11.84 17.14 -8.62
N TYR A 127 -12.15 16.11 -9.42
CA TYR A 127 -13.38 16.08 -10.20
C TYR A 127 -14.64 15.99 -9.33
N LEU A 128 -14.65 15.16 -8.27
CA LEU A 128 -15.79 15.09 -7.35
C LEU A 128 -16.03 16.44 -6.63
N LEU A 129 -14.97 17.18 -6.31
CA LEU A 129 -15.06 18.54 -5.75
C LEU A 129 -15.70 19.52 -6.75
N LYS A 130 -15.32 19.47 -8.03
CA LYS A 130 -15.95 20.26 -9.10
C LYS A 130 -17.42 19.89 -9.32
N ALA A 131 -17.74 18.61 -9.25
CA ALA A 131 -19.09 18.08 -9.41
C ALA A 131 -20.05 18.46 -8.26
N HIS A 132 -19.51 18.90 -7.12
CA HIS A 132 -20.28 19.20 -5.91
C HIS A 132 -20.51 20.70 -5.70
N GLY A 133 -21.64 21.18 -6.19
CA GLY A 133 -22.11 22.55 -5.95
C GLY A 133 -22.62 22.75 -4.52
N VAL A 134 -22.08 23.75 -3.82
CA VAL A 134 -22.52 24.15 -2.47
C VAL A 134 -22.87 25.64 -2.40
N ASP A 135 -23.68 26.00 -1.40
CA ASP A 135 -23.92 27.40 -1.03
C ASP A 135 -22.76 27.99 -0.21
N ALA A 136 -22.87 29.28 0.14
CA ALA A 136 -21.87 29.99 0.93
C ALA A 136 -21.71 29.46 2.37
N ALA A 137 -22.69 28.71 2.88
CA ALA A 137 -22.64 28.05 4.18
C ALA A 137 -22.08 26.61 4.08
N GLY A 138 -21.74 26.16 2.88
CA GLY A 138 -21.20 24.82 2.61
C GLY A 138 -22.28 23.74 2.48
N ASN A 139 -23.56 24.07 2.38
CA ASN A 139 -24.62 23.08 2.14
C ASN A 139 -24.69 22.70 0.66
N THR A 140 -24.88 21.42 0.37
CA THR A 140 -25.06 20.91 -0.99
C THR A 140 -26.30 21.50 -1.67
N LEU A 141 -26.09 22.13 -2.83
CA LEU A 141 -27.14 22.58 -3.74
C LEU A 141 -27.49 21.50 -4.77
N TYR A 142 -26.45 20.87 -5.33
CA TYR A 142 -26.56 19.77 -6.28
C TYR A 142 -25.26 18.95 -6.30
N PHE A 143 -25.34 17.75 -6.85
CA PHE A 143 -24.18 16.90 -7.13
C PHE A 143 -24.29 16.31 -8.52
N VAL A 144 -23.31 16.57 -9.40
CA VAL A 144 -23.29 16.03 -10.77
C VAL A 144 -22.92 14.55 -10.72
N ALA A 145 -23.89 13.69 -11.04
CA ALA A 145 -23.75 12.24 -11.00
C ALA A 145 -23.28 11.66 -12.34
N GLN A 146 -23.44 12.39 -13.45
CA GLN A 146 -23.02 11.92 -14.77
C GLN A 146 -22.61 13.09 -15.67
N VAL A 147 -21.56 12.89 -16.46
CA VAL A 147 -21.25 13.74 -17.63
C VAL A 147 -21.11 12.88 -18.88
N GLY A 148 -21.86 13.24 -19.92
CA GLY A 148 -21.97 12.48 -21.16
C GLY A 148 -23.35 11.85 -21.35
N ASP A 149 -23.80 11.78 -22.60
CA ASP A 149 -24.99 11.02 -22.98
C ASP A 149 -24.56 9.62 -23.40
N ALA A 150 -24.87 8.61 -22.59
CA ALA A 150 -24.34 7.27 -22.79
C ALA A 150 -24.82 6.62 -24.10
N GLY A 151 -26.05 6.91 -24.55
CA GLY A 151 -26.55 6.40 -25.83
C GLY A 151 -25.77 7.00 -27.02
N ALA A 152 -25.54 8.30 -27.00
CA ALA A 152 -24.76 8.98 -28.04
C ALA A 152 -23.27 8.59 -28.00
N ASP A 153 -22.70 8.45 -26.80
CA ASP A 153 -21.32 8.00 -26.61
C ASP A 153 -21.12 6.58 -27.14
N HIS A 154 -22.03 5.67 -26.80
CA HIS A 154 -21.92 4.25 -27.18
C HIS A 154 -22.20 4.01 -28.67
N ALA A 155 -22.88 4.94 -29.35
CA ALA A 155 -23.03 4.92 -30.80
C ALA A 155 -21.72 5.24 -31.55
N LEU A 156 -20.69 5.71 -30.86
CA LEU A 156 -19.37 5.96 -31.42
C LEU A 156 -18.37 4.84 -31.07
N TRP A 157 -17.42 4.63 -31.96
CA TRP A 157 -16.23 3.81 -31.72
C TRP A 157 -15.00 4.58 -32.20
N SER A 158 -14.53 5.50 -31.37
CA SER A 158 -13.40 6.42 -31.65
C SER A 158 -12.76 6.87 -30.35
N ALA A 159 -11.52 7.36 -30.38
CA ALA A 159 -10.83 7.90 -29.21
C ALA A 159 -11.51 9.17 -28.64
N PRO A 160 -11.42 9.43 -27.32
CA PRO A 160 -12.14 10.53 -26.66
C PRO A 160 -11.69 11.91 -27.15
N GLU A 161 -10.44 12.06 -27.57
CA GLU A 161 -9.85 13.30 -28.10
C GLU A 161 -10.53 13.76 -29.40
N SER A 162 -11.20 12.83 -30.11
CA SER A 162 -11.89 13.09 -31.37
C SER A 162 -13.41 13.24 -31.24
N GLN A 163 -13.97 13.11 -30.04
CA GLN A 163 -15.42 13.18 -29.84
C GLN A 163 -15.96 14.60 -30.02
N THR A 164 -17.00 14.74 -30.84
CA THR A 164 -17.70 16.01 -31.08
C THR A 164 -19.16 15.99 -30.62
N ILE A 165 -19.60 14.91 -29.97
CA ILE A 165 -20.96 14.79 -29.43
C ILE A 165 -21.15 15.70 -28.22
N ALA A 166 -22.38 16.16 -28.00
CA ALA A 166 -22.72 16.89 -26.79
C ALA A 166 -22.61 15.99 -25.56
N ARG A 167 -21.99 16.50 -24.49
CA ARG A 167 -21.77 15.76 -23.24
C ARG A 167 -22.48 16.45 -22.05
N PRO A 168 -23.81 16.27 -21.92
CA PRO A 168 -24.60 16.94 -20.88
C PRO A 168 -24.18 16.49 -19.47
N ALA A 169 -24.32 17.38 -18.49
CA ALA A 169 -24.11 17.09 -17.08
C ALA A 169 -25.46 16.87 -16.37
N LEU A 170 -25.62 15.72 -15.71
CA LEU A 170 -26.85 15.34 -15.01
C LEU A 170 -26.59 15.29 -13.50
N ALA A 171 -27.39 16.02 -12.72
CA ALA A 171 -27.15 16.23 -11.30
C ALA A 171 -28.35 15.87 -10.43
N VAL A 172 -28.07 15.37 -9.23
CA VAL A 172 -29.07 15.16 -8.17
C VAL A 172 -29.17 16.41 -7.30
N THR A 173 -30.36 16.68 -6.76
CA THR A 173 -30.70 17.89 -5.99
C THR A 173 -31.66 17.55 -4.84
N PRO A 174 -31.99 18.49 -3.94
CA PRO A 174 -32.93 18.21 -2.85
C PRO A 174 -34.31 17.72 -3.30
N THR A 175 -34.76 18.12 -4.49
CA THR A 175 -36.06 17.73 -5.08
C THR A 175 -35.95 16.57 -6.06
N LYS A 176 -34.72 16.19 -6.44
CA LYS A 176 -34.36 15.06 -7.31
C LYS A 176 -33.20 14.30 -6.65
N PRO A 177 -33.44 13.64 -5.50
CA PRO A 177 -32.39 13.09 -4.67
C PRO A 177 -31.66 11.92 -5.33
N GLY A 178 -30.46 11.63 -4.84
CA GLY A 178 -29.67 10.44 -5.17
C GLY A 178 -28.73 10.11 -4.02
N SER A 179 -29.27 9.46 -3.00
CA SER A 179 -28.57 9.11 -1.76
C SER A 179 -27.44 8.12 -1.99
N ASP A 180 -27.63 7.18 -2.92
CA ASP A 180 -26.63 6.21 -3.37
C ASP A 180 -25.37 6.93 -3.87
N VAL A 181 -25.45 7.62 -5.01
CA VAL A 181 -24.30 8.29 -5.63
C VAL A 181 -23.70 9.37 -4.75
N ALA A 182 -24.51 10.09 -3.97
CA ALA A 182 -24.03 11.13 -3.08
C ALA A 182 -23.32 10.54 -1.83
N ALA A 183 -23.87 9.52 -1.19
CA ALA A 183 -23.23 8.89 -0.03
C ALA A 183 -22.00 8.07 -0.42
N GLY A 184 -22.02 7.40 -1.59
CA GLY A 184 -20.85 6.74 -2.17
C GLY A 184 -19.74 7.76 -2.45
N SER A 185 -20.07 8.90 -3.05
CA SER A 185 -19.09 9.98 -3.29
C SER A 185 -18.59 10.61 -1.99
N ALA A 186 -19.44 10.70 -0.96
CA ALA A 186 -18.99 11.11 0.36
C ALA A 186 -18.02 10.09 0.99
N ALA A 187 -18.25 8.78 0.80
CA ALA A 187 -17.33 7.73 1.21
C ALA A 187 -15.97 7.86 0.49
N ALA A 188 -15.97 8.15 -0.81
CA ALA A 188 -14.76 8.41 -1.60
C ALA A 188 -13.95 9.60 -1.06
N LEU A 189 -14.61 10.74 -0.82
CA LEU A 189 -13.97 11.92 -0.27
C LEU A 189 -13.48 11.71 1.18
N ALA A 190 -14.26 11.00 2.01
CA ALA A 190 -13.90 10.71 3.38
C ALA A 190 -12.68 9.76 3.48
N SER A 191 -12.69 8.63 2.76
CA SER A 191 -11.55 7.71 2.70
C SER A 191 -10.30 8.37 2.11
N ALA A 192 -10.43 9.12 1.02
CA ALA A 192 -9.32 9.90 0.46
C ALA A 192 -8.75 10.90 1.48
N SER A 193 -9.60 11.56 2.28
CA SER A 193 -9.10 12.45 3.34
C SER A 193 -8.23 11.73 4.37
N VAL A 194 -8.52 10.46 4.67
CA VAL A 194 -7.67 9.64 5.57
C VAL A 194 -6.34 9.36 4.88
N LEU A 195 -6.36 8.90 3.63
CA LEU A 195 -5.16 8.61 2.83
C LEU A 195 -4.23 9.82 2.73
N PHE A 196 -4.74 10.97 2.29
CA PHE A 196 -3.92 12.18 2.12
C PHE A 196 -3.36 12.69 3.45
N ARG A 197 -4.14 12.59 4.54
CA ARG A 197 -3.67 12.96 5.88
C ARG A 197 -2.54 12.05 6.36
N GLN A 198 -2.64 10.74 6.12
CA GLN A 198 -1.57 9.77 6.43
C GLN A 198 -0.29 10.02 5.63
N ASN A 199 -0.42 10.58 4.42
CA ASN A 199 0.70 10.92 3.54
C ASN A 199 1.11 12.40 3.61
N GLY A 200 0.72 13.12 4.67
CA GLY A 200 1.24 14.45 4.98
C GLY A 200 0.52 15.64 4.33
N ASP A 201 -0.51 15.42 3.51
CA ASP A 201 -1.33 16.50 2.93
C ASP A 201 -2.62 16.74 3.73
N ALA A 202 -2.44 17.31 4.94
CA ALA A 202 -3.55 17.63 5.83
C ALA A 202 -4.49 18.70 5.26
N ALA A 203 -3.96 19.67 4.49
CA ALA A 203 -4.76 20.77 3.96
C ALA A 203 -5.77 20.28 2.93
N TYR A 204 -5.34 19.44 1.98
CA TYR A 204 -6.25 18.82 1.03
C TYR A 204 -7.19 17.84 1.73
N ALA A 205 -6.70 17.05 2.68
CA ALA A 205 -7.55 16.16 3.48
C ALA A 205 -8.69 16.90 4.20
N ASP A 206 -8.45 18.09 4.73
CA ASP A 206 -9.49 18.89 5.38
C ASP A 206 -10.54 19.41 4.39
N VAL A 207 -10.12 19.80 3.17
CA VAL A 207 -11.04 20.14 2.08
C VAL A 207 -11.94 18.94 1.75
N LEU A 208 -11.35 17.76 1.57
CA LEU A 208 -12.08 16.53 1.26
C LEU A 208 -13.05 16.14 2.37
N LEU A 209 -12.62 16.16 3.63
CA LEU A 209 -13.45 15.81 4.78
C LEU A 209 -14.65 16.76 4.91
N ASN A 210 -14.42 18.08 4.82
CA ASN A 210 -15.50 19.07 4.88
C ASN A 210 -16.52 18.84 3.77
N ARG A 211 -16.05 18.50 2.57
CA ARG A 211 -16.92 18.21 1.44
C ARG A 211 -17.69 16.90 1.62
N ALA A 212 -17.03 15.85 2.13
CA ALA A 212 -17.64 14.57 2.44
C ALA A 212 -18.79 14.72 3.45
N VAL A 213 -18.58 15.49 4.53
CA VAL A 213 -19.62 15.77 5.54
C VAL A 213 -20.83 16.47 4.92
N SER A 214 -20.59 17.48 4.07
CA SER A 214 -21.66 18.21 3.38
C SER A 214 -22.47 17.29 2.44
N LEU A 215 -21.77 16.47 1.64
CA LEU A 215 -22.42 15.58 0.67
C LEU A 215 -23.19 14.46 1.35
N TYR A 216 -22.63 13.88 2.41
CA TYR A 216 -23.31 12.86 3.21
C TYR A 216 -24.56 13.43 3.91
N THR A 217 -24.47 14.65 4.46
CA THR A 217 -25.63 15.31 5.09
C THR A 217 -26.75 15.51 4.07
N PHE A 218 -26.42 15.84 2.83
CA PHE A 218 -27.38 15.92 1.73
C PHE A 218 -28.00 14.55 1.42
N ALA A 219 -27.17 13.52 1.22
CA ALA A 219 -27.61 12.17 0.91
C ALA A 219 -28.55 11.59 1.98
N ASP A 220 -28.22 11.81 3.26
CA ASP A 220 -28.96 11.34 4.42
C ASP A 220 -30.27 12.12 4.64
N ARG A 221 -30.29 13.42 4.31
CA ARG A 221 -31.48 14.27 4.48
C ARG A 221 -32.51 14.09 3.37
N TYR A 222 -32.05 13.97 2.12
CA TYR A 222 -32.90 13.87 0.94
C TYR A 222 -32.79 12.46 0.37
N ARG A 223 -33.61 11.54 0.91
CA ARG A 223 -33.56 10.11 0.58
C ARG A 223 -34.20 9.79 -0.76
N GLY A 224 -33.48 9.07 -1.62
CA GLY A 224 -33.99 8.51 -2.88
C GLY A 224 -32.88 7.95 -3.75
N SER A 225 -33.19 7.03 -4.68
CA SER A 225 -32.19 6.53 -5.61
C SER A 225 -31.91 7.55 -6.72
N TYR A 226 -30.64 7.71 -7.10
CA TYR A 226 -30.30 8.61 -8.22
C TYR A 226 -30.87 8.13 -9.55
N ALA A 227 -31.12 6.82 -9.68
CA ALA A 227 -31.69 6.24 -10.89
C ALA A 227 -33.16 6.65 -11.11
N ASP A 228 -33.84 7.12 -10.07
CA ASP A 228 -35.17 7.74 -10.19
C ASP A 228 -35.09 9.20 -10.59
N ALA A 229 -34.06 9.91 -10.13
CA ALA A 229 -33.80 11.29 -10.49
C ALA A 229 -33.28 11.42 -11.93
N ILE A 230 -32.44 10.49 -12.36
CA ILE A 230 -31.70 10.45 -13.63
C ILE A 230 -31.96 9.08 -14.29
N PRO A 231 -33.11 8.86 -14.95
CA PRO A 231 -33.46 7.55 -15.52
C PRO A 231 -32.46 7.03 -16.58
N GLU A 232 -31.66 7.90 -17.18
CA GLU A 232 -30.63 7.57 -18.17
C GLU A 232 -29.56 6.61 -17.65
N VAL A 233 -29.31 6.60 -16.33
CA VAL A 233 -28.28 5.74 -15.72
C VAL A 233 -28.71 4.28 -15.64
N ARG A 234 -30.03 4.00 -15.70
CA ARG A 234 -30.62 2.67 -15.43
C ARG A 234 -30.16 1.56 -16.37
N SER A 235 -29.75 1.92 -17.58
CA SER A 235 -29.25 0.96 -18.57
C SER A 235 -27.76 0.62 -18.41
N PHE A 236 -27.07 1.29 -17.48
CA PHE A 236 -25.63 1.18 -17.29
C PHE A 236 -25.32 0.87 -15.81
N TYR A 237 -25.50 1.86 -14.94
CA TYR A 237 -25.20 1.79 -13.52
C TYR A 237 -26.46 1.99 -12.68
N ASN A 238 -27.50 1.19 -12.92
CA ASN A 238 -28.69 1.24 -12.06
C ASN A 238 -28.32 0.94 -10.59
N SER A 239 -28.95 1.64 -9.65
CA SER A 239 -28.87 1.30 -8.23
C SER A 239 -29.82 0.12 -7.95
N TRP A 240 -29.29 -1.10 -7.87
CA TRP A 240 -30.07 -2.33 -7.66
C TRP A 240 -30.23 -2.66 -6.17
N SER A 241 -29.19 -2.44 -5.38
CA SER A 241 -29.19 -2.61 -3.92
C SER A 241 -30.01 -1.54 -3.17
N GLY A 242 -30.18 -0.36 -3.80
CA GLY A 242 -30.75 0.83 -3.18
C GLY A 242 -29.65 1.80 -2.74
N TYR A 243 -29.85 2.47 -1.60
CA TYR A 243 -28.93 3.51 -1.11
C TYR A 243 -28.54 3.33 0.37
N ASN A 244 -29.06 2.30 1.05
CA ASN A 244 -28.83 2.14 2.48
C ASN A 244 -27.40 1.68 2.76
N ASP A 245 -26.88 0.86 1.89
CA ASP A 245 -25.50 0.42 1.80
C ASP A 245 -24.53 1.58 1.58
N GLU A 246 -24.75 2.49 0.62
CA GLU A 246 -23.87 3.67 0.47
C GLU A 246 -23.99 4.61 1.67
N LEU A 247 -25.17 4.75 2.28
CA LEU A 247 -25.33 5.55 3.50
C LEU A 247 -24.64 4.94 4.71
N ALA A 248 -24.64 3.61 4.84
CA ALA A 248 -23.90 2.94 5.89
C ALA A 248 -22.39 3.05 5.63
N TYR A 249 -21.96 2.88 4.38
CA TYR A 249 -20.57 2.95 3.96
C TYR A 249 -20.00 4.36 4.12
N GLY A 250 -20.72 5.39 3.67
CA GLY A 250 -20.35 6.79 3.84
C GLY A 250 -20.25 7.19 5.30
N ALA A 251 -21.15 6.70 6.16
CA ALA A 251 -21.03 6.92 7.61
C ALA A 251 -19.83 6.18 8.22
N ALA A 252 -19.56 4.95 7.81
CA ALA A 252 -18.41 4.19 8.28
C ALA A 252 -17.09 4.93 7.95
N TRP A 253 -16.96 5.43 6.72
CA TRP A 253 -15.79 6.22 6.32
C TRP A 253 -15.74 7.59 6.98
N LEU A 254 -16.86 8.30 7.16
CA LEU A 254 -16.87 9.55 7.90
C LEU A 254 -16.47 9.37 9.36
N SER A 255 -16.83 8.24 9.99
CA SER A 255 -16.34 7.90 11.32
C SER A 255 -14.82 7.85 11.36
N ARG A 256 -14.19 7.09 10.44
CA ARG A 256 -12.73 6.99 10.34
C ARG A 256 -12.09 8.34 10.00
N ALA A 257 -12.65 9.08 9.05
CA ALA A 257 -12.13 10.36 8.58
C ALA A 257 -12.19 11.47 9.65
N VAL A 258 -13.32 11.60 10.35
CA VAL A 258 -13.45 12.53 11.48
C VAL A 258 -12.48 12.17 12.60
N SER A 259 -12.33 10.87 12.90
CA SER A 259 -11.39 10.40 13.92
C SER A 259 -9.93 10.68 13.52
N ALA A 260 -9.58 10.48 12.24
CA ALA A 260 -8.26 10.81 11.69
C ALA A 260 -7.95 12.31 11.75
N ALA A 261 -8.97 13.17 11.65
CA ALA A 261 -8.84 14.62 11.83
C ALA A 261 -8.81 15.05 13.32
N GLY A 262 -8.82 14.11 14.27
CA GLY A 262 -8.82 14.39 15.71
C GLY A 262 -10.20 14.69 16.31
N GLY A 263 -11.29 14.53 15.54
CA GLY A 263 -12.66 14.64 16.01
C GLY A 263 -13.22 13.33 16.58
N ASN A 264 -14.50 13.33 16.97
CA ASN A 264 -15.20 12.13 17.45
C ASN A 264 -16.12 11.56 16.36
N GLY A 265 -15.71 10.47 15.71
CA GLY A 265 -16.48 9.79 14.67
C GLY A 265 -17.63 8.90 15.17
N THR A 266 -17.82 8.75 16.49
CA THR A 266 -18.75 7.77 17.07
C THR A 266 -20.19 7.89 16.54
N ALA A 267 -20.72 9.11 16.38
CA ALA A 267 -22.07 9.31 15.87
C ALA A 267 -22.25 8.76 14.44
N TYR A 268 -21.21 8.86 13.60
CA TYR A 268 -21.22 8.26 12.27
C TYR A 268 -21.09 6.74 12.34
N ARG A 269 -20.21 6.19 13.21
CA ARG A 269 -20.11 4.73 13.41
C ARG A 269 -21.42 4.12 13.87
N ASP A 270 -22.08 4.75 14.83
CA ASP A 270 -23.37 4.27 15.38
C ASP A 270 -24.47 4.35 14.33
N LYS A 271 -24.46 5.39 13.47
CA LYS A 271 -25.35 5.48 12.31
C LYS A 271 -25.08 4.35 11.30
N ALA A 272 -23.83 4.11 10.93
CA ALA A 272 -23.45 3.02 10.02
C ALA A 272 -23.93 1.67 10.57
N LEU A 273 -23.68 1.41 11.86
CA LEU A 273 -24.13 0.21 12.56
C LEU A 273 -25.65 0.07 12.56
N SER A 274 -26.38 1.16 12.82
CA SER A 274 -27.84 1.18 12.82
C SER A 274 -28.41 0.88 11.44
N ILE A 275 -27.83 1.45 10.38
CA ILE A 275 -28.29 1.22 9.00
C ILE A 275 -27.96 -0.22 8.59
N TYR A 276 -26.74 -0.70 8.88
CA TYR A 276 -26.35 -2.07 8.57
C TYR A 276 -27.25 -3.10 9.27
N THR A 277 -27.46 -2.96 10.58
CA THR A 277 -28.23 -3.96 11.34
C THR A 277 -29.74 -3.87 11.16
N GLY A 278 -30.26 -2.69 10.82
CA GLY A 278 -31.70 -2.40 10.71
C GLY A 278 -32.23 -2.36 9.28
N SER A 279 -31.56 -1.65 8.37
CA SER A 279 -32.02 -1.43 6.99
C SER A 279 -31.45 -2.42 5.99
N ILE A 280 -30.15 -2.74 6.10
CA ILE A 280 -29.49 -3.75 5.23
C ILE A 280 -29.84 -5.16 5.73
N GLY A 281 -29.70 -5.39 7.03
CA GLY A 281 -30.11 -6.62 7.69
C GLY A 281 -29.06 -7.75 7.72
N GLY A 282 -27.95 -7.61 7.01
CA GLY A 282 -26.84 -8.57 6.95
C GLY A 282 -26.35 -8.80 5.52
N LEU A 283 -25.44 -9.75 5.33
CA LEU A 283 -24.86 -10.05 4.02
C LEU A 283 -25.51 -11.27 3.36
N SER A 284 -25.71 -11.18 2.04
CA SER A 284 -25.90 -12.39 1.23
C SER A 284 -24.58 -13.18 1.17
N ARG A 285 -24.67 -14.49 1.36
CA ARG A 285 -23.49 -15.38 1.34
C ARG A 285 -22.99 -15.71 -0.07
N GLY A 286 -23.78 -15.43 -1.10
CA GLY A 286 -23.52 -15.77 -2.49
C GLY A 286 -23.06 -14.62 -3.38
N TRP A 287 -23.03 -13.40 -2.84
CA TRP A 287 -22.69 -12.16 -3.56
C TRP A 287 -21.42 -11.53 -2.98
N THR A 288 -21.08 -10.29 -3.36
CA THR A 288 -19.88 -9.59 -2.87
C THR A 288 -19.97 -8.08 -3.06
N GLY A 289 -19.08 -7.35 -2.39
CA GLY A 289 -18.92 -5.91 -2.52
C GLY A 289 -18.58 -5.50 -3.95
N ASN A 290 -19.23 -4.45 -4.42
CA ASN A 290 -19.01 -3.90 -5.75
C ASN A 290 -19.47 -2.42 -5.80
N TRP A 291 -19.59 -1.84 -6.99
CA TRP A 291 -19.99 -0.45 -7.16
C TRP A 291 -21.44 -0.15 -6.76
N ASP A 292 -22.30 -1.17 -6.79
CA ASP A 292 -23.71 -1.09 -6.43
C ASP A 292 -23.96 -1.50 -4.98
N ASP A 293 -23.30 -2.55 -4.49
CA ASP A 293 -23.53 -3.08 -3.14
C ASP A 293 -22.34 -2.83 -2.19
N ALA A 294 -22.42 -1.75 -1.41
CA ALA A 294 -21.40 -1.39 -0.42
C ALA A 294 -21.58 -2.09 0.96
N SER A 295 -22.56 -3.00 1.10
CA SER A 295 -22.86 -3.68 2.38
C SER A 295 -21.67 -4.48 2.90
N TYR A 296 -20.96 -5.15 1.99
CA TYR A 296 -19.81 -6.00 2.30
C TYR A 296 -18.63 -5.20 2.85
N ALA A 297 -18.29 -4.10 2.17
CA ALA A 297 -17.26 -3.17 2.61
C ALA A 297 -17.61 -2.55 3.96
N THR A 298 -18.87 -2.14 4.13
CA THR A 298 -19.40 -1.64 5.40
C THR A 298 -19.26 -2.67 6.52
N ALA A 299 -19.62 -3.93 6.27
CA ALA A 299 -19.53 -5.00 7.26
C ALA A 299 -18.09 -5.26 7.71
N VAL A 300 -17.13 -5.25 6.79
CA VAL A 300 -15.70 -5.41 7.11
C VAL A 300 -15.22 -4.26 8.01
N ILE A 301 -15.50 -3.01 7.63
CA ILE A 301 -15.16 -1.83 8.45
C ILE A 301 -15.80 -1.92 9.84
N LEU A 302 -17.10 -2.25 9.92
CA LEU A 302 -17.80 -2.32 11.20
C LEU A 302 -17.32 -3.51 12.05
N ALA A 303 -16.96 -4.64 11.46
CA ALA A 303 -16.43 -5.78 12.18
C ALA A 303 -15.11 -5.43 12.89
N GLU A 304 -14.26 -4.65 12.23
CA GLU A 304 -13.03 -4.09 12.79
C GLU A 304 -13.32 -3.01 13.84
N ASP A 305 -14.06 -1.95 13.46
CA ASP A 305 -14.24 -0.75 14.29
C ASP A 305 -15.07 -0.99 15.55
N THR A 306 -15.91 -2.04 15.57
CA THR A 306 -16.83 -2.31 16.69
C THR A 306 -16.54 -3.60 17.44
N GLY A 307 -15.81 -4.55 16.84
CA GLY A 307 -15.66 -5.90 17.39
C GLY A 307 -16.98 -6.68 17.52
N SER A 308 -18.03 -6.27 16.80
CA SER A 308 -19.36 -6.87 16.92
C SER A 308 -19.37 -8.32 16.43
N ALA A 309 -19.64 -9.26 17.35
CA ALA A 309 -19.71 -10.69 17.04
C ALA A 309 -20.75 -11.03 15.96
N ARG A 310 -21.89 -10.31 15.91
CA ARG A 310 -22.89 -10.50 14.84
C ARG A 310 -22.33 -10.16 13.47
N ILE A 311 -21.64 -9.03 13.35
CA ILE A 311 -21.11 -8.56 12.06
C ILE A 311 -19.94 -9.43 11.64
N GLN A 312 -19.08 -9.82 12.57
CA GLN A 312 -18.03 -10.81 12.31
C GLN A 312 -18.61 -12.13 11.79
N GLN A 313 -19.71 -12.62 12.36
CA GLN A 313 -20.40 -13.81 11.86
C GLN A 313 -20.98 -13.63 10.45
N ASP A 314 -21.51 -12.45 10.12
CA ASP A 314 -21.98 -12.14 8.76
C ASP A 314 -20.82 -12.18 7.75
N VAL A 315 -19.71 -11.51 8.07
CA VAL A 315 -18.51 -11.45 7.21
C VAL A 315 -17.86 -12.83 7.06
N GLU A 316 -17.62 -13.55 8.17
CA GLU A 316 -17.06 -14.90 8.13
C GLU A 316 -18.00 -15.85 7.37
N GLY A 317 -19.32 -15.76 7.57
CA GLY A 317 -20.31 -16.56 6.85
C GLY A 317 -20.27 -16.35 5.33
N TRP A 318 -20.06 -15.11 4.88
CA TRP A 318 -19.86 -14.76 3.49
C TRP A 318 -18.50 -15.27 2.96
N LEU A 319 -17.38 -14.91 3.61
CA LEU A 319 -16.04 -15.30 3.17
C LEU A 319 -15.86 -16.83 3.15
N ASN A 320 -16.42 -17.54 4.13
CA ASN A 320 -16.37 -19.01 4.16
C ASN A 320 -17.05 -19.63 2.93
N ASN A 321 -18.12 -19.04 2.39
CA ASN A 321 -18.75 -19.51 1.15
C ASN A 321 -17.90 -19.26 -0.08
N TRP A 322 -17.16 -18.15 -0.11
CA TRP A 322 -16.21 -17.85 -1.18
C TRP A 322 -14.96 -18.74 -1.12
N VAL A 323 -14.56 -19.18 0.08
CA VAL A 323 -13.51 -20.16 0.27
C VAL A 323 -13.97 -21.54 -0.22
N SER A 324 -15.14 -22.02 0.22
CA SER A 324 -15.57 -23.40 -0.01
C SER A 324 -16.33 -23.62 -1.33
N GLY A 325 -16.89 -22.57 -1.93
CA GLY A 325 -17.83 -22.67 -3.04
C GLY A 325 -19.22 -23.10 -2.53
N GLY A 326 -20.08 -22.13 -2.28
CA GLY A 326 -21.43 -22.35 -1.76
C GLY A 326 -22.33 -21.14 -1.97
N ASN A 327 -23.65 -21.33 -1.75
CA ASN A 327 -24.66 -20.27 -1.86
C ASN A 327 -24.65 -19.49 -3.20
N GLY A 328 -24.26 -20.14 -4.30
CA GLY A 328 -24.22 -19.53 -5.65
C GLY A 328 -22.80 -19.21 -6.14
N VAL A 329 -21.80 -19.21 -5.26
CA VAL A 329 -20.39 -19.13 -5.67
C VAL A 329 -19.96 -20.46 -6.25
N THR A 330 -19.70 -20.49 -7.56
CA THR A 330 -19.19 -21.68 -8.24
C THR A 330 -17.69 -21.54 -8.46
N ILE A 331 -16.92 -22.57 -8.09
CA ILE A 331 -15.46 -22.55 -8.24
C ILE A 331 -15.08 -23.35 -9.50
N SER A 332 -14.36 -22.72 -10.43
CA SER A 332 -13.84 -23.40 -11.62
C SER A 332 -12.75 -24.44 -11.25
N ALA A 333 -12.37 -25.30 -12.19
CA ALA A 333 -11.27 -26.25 -11.99
C ALA A 333 -9.94 -25.53 -11.67
N GLY A 334 -9.73 -24.34 -12.26
CA GLY A 334 -8.60 -23.46 -12.01
C GLY A 334 -8.67 -22.64 -10.72
N GLY A 335 -9.80 -22.64 -10.01
CA GLY A 335 -9.97 -21.91 -8.76
C GLY A 335 -10.59 -20.51 -8.88
N LEU A 336 -11.15 -20.13 -10.03
CA LEU A 336 -11.96 -18.91 -10.17
C LEU A 336 -13.24 -19.03 -9.35
N ARG A 337 -13.51 -18.07 -8.47
CA ARG A 337 -14.80 -17.92 -7.80
C ARG A 337 -15.72 -17.12 -8.71
N HIS A 338 -16.69 -17.78 -9.31
CA HIS A 338 -17.58 -17.21 -10.31
C HIS A 338 -19.01 -17.07 -9.78
N ILE A 339 -19.54 -15.84 -9.83
CA ILE A 339 -20.92 -15.52 -9.42
C ILE A 339 -21.76 -14.88 -10.54
N SER A 340 -21.11 -14.34 -11.57
CA SER A 340 -21.76 -13.60 -12.66
C SER A 340 -20.87 -13.62 -13.90
N GLN A 341 -21.50 -13.67 -15.08
CA GLN A 341 -20.79 -13.61 -16.36
C GLN A 341 -20.14 -12.24 -16.62
N TRP A 342 -20.68 -11.16 -16.03
CA TRP A 342 -20.20 -9.79 -16.24
C TRP A 342 -19.12 -9.44 -15.22
N GLY A 343 -17.88 -9.25 -15.65
CA GLY A 343 -16.78 -8.90 -14.74
C GLY A 343 -16.56 -9.94 -13.66
N SER A 344 -16.50 -11.22 -14.03
CA SER A 344 -16.31 -12.33 -13.08
C SER A 344 -15.02 -12.15 -12.26
N LEU A 345 -13.94 -11.68 -12.89
CA LEU A 345 -12.67 -11.40 -12.22
C LEU A 345 -12.74 -10.19 -11.28
N ARG A 346 -13.51 -9.15 -11.62
CA ARG A 346 -13.76 -8.02 -10.72
C ARG A 346 -14.40 -8.48 -9.41
N TYR A 347 -15.42 -9.34 -9.48
CA TYR A 347 -16.05 -9.85 -8.25
C TYR A 347 -15.09 -10.70 -7.42
N ALA A 348 -14.26 -11.52 -8.05
CA ALA A 348 -13.22 -12.27 -7.36
C ALA A 348 -12.18 -11.35 -6.70
N ALA A 349 -11.71 -10.33 -7.41
CA ALA A 349 -10.74 -9.35 -6.90
C ALA A 349 -11.30 -8.52 -5.74
N ASN A 350 -12.57 -8.09 -5.82
CA ASN A 350 -13.24 -7.37 -4.74
C ASN A 350 -13.31 -8.21 -3.46
N THR A 351 -13.71 -9.48 -3.58
CA THR A 351 -13.71 -10.39 -2.43
C THR A 351 -12.30 -10.63 -1.90
N ALA A 352 -11.31 -10.82 -2.77
CA ALA A 352 -9.92 -11.03 -2.37
C ALA A 352 -9.36 -9.87 -1.53
N PHE A 353 -9.57 -8.64 -1.98
CA PHE A 353 -9.18 -7.44 -1.25
C PHE A 353 -9.85 -7.36 0.12
N LEU A 354 -11.18 -7.49 0.19
CA LEU A 354 -11.91 -7.42 1.45
C LEU A 354 -11.57 -8.57 2.41
N ALA A 355 -11.29 -9.76 1.87
CA ALA A 355 -10.80 -10.90 2.64
C ALA A 355 -9.44 -10.62 3.27
N ASP A 356 -8.54 -9.95 2.56
CA ASP A 356 -7.24 -9.54 3.10
C ASP A 356 -7.37 -8.50 4.21
N VAL A 357 -8.18 -7.46 4.01
CA VAL A 357 -8.42 -6.43 5.05
C VAL A 357 -8.99 -7.08 6.31
N TYR A 358 -10.00 -7.96 6.16
CA TYR A 358 -10.56 -8.68 7.29
C TYR A 358 -9.55 -9.64 7.95
N ALA A 359 -8.74 -10.34 7.16
CA ALA A 359 -7.73 -11.27 7.63
C ALA A 359 -6.67 -10.59 8.50
N ASP A 360 -6.20 -9.41 8.09
CA ASP A 360 -5.13 -8.68 8.76
C ASP A 360 -5.63 -7.93 10.01
N ASN A 361 -6.86 -7.38 9.97
CA ASN A 361 -7.38 -6.51 11.04
C ASN A 361 -8.32 -7.20 12.03
N VAL A 362 -8.96 -8.31 11.64
CA VAL A 362 -9.96 -8.99 12.48
C VAL A 362 -9.54 -10.42 12.78
N ARG A 363 -9.54 -11.30 11.76
CA ARG A 363 -9.18 -12.71 11.92
C ARG A 363 -9.01 -13.43 10.58
N ASP A 364 -8.04 -14.36 10.53
CA ASP A 364 -7.89 -15.32 9.43
C ASP A 364 -7.89 -16.79 9.91
N PRO A 365 -9.06 -17.44 10.06
CA PRO A 365 -9.16 -18.80 10.53
C PRO A 365 -8.37 -19.79 9.65
N GLY A 366 -7.24 -20.26 10.18
CA GLY A 366 -6.36 -21.21 9.50
C GLY A 366 -5.71 -20.64 8.22
N GLY A 367 -5.65 -19.32 8.04
CA GLY A 367 -5.06 -18.70 6.85
C GLY A 367 -5.95 -18.77 5.59
N ALA A 368 -7.24 -19.07 5.74
CA ALA A 368 -8.15 -19.33 4.63
C ALA A 368 -8.42 -18.10 3.77
N TYR A 369 -8.54 -16.93 4.38
CA TYR A 369 -8.87 -15.68 3.69
C TYR A 369 -7.66 -15.11 2.95
N GLY A 370 -6.47 -15.15 3.58
CA GLY A 370 -5.23 -14.81 2.87
C GLY A 370 -4.96 -15.72 1.67
N ARG A 371 -5.24 -17.03 1.78
CA ARG A 371 -5.12 -17.98 0.64
C ARG A 371 -6.17 -17.75 -0.44
N LEU A 372 -7.39 -17.33 -0.08
CA LEU A 372 -8.40 -16.93 -1.05
C LEU A 372 -7.89 -15.76 -1.89
N SER A 373 -7.34 -14.73 -1.25
CA SER A 373 -6.77 -13.57 -1.95
C SER A 373 -5.59 -13.96 -2.85
N GLN A 374 -4.58 -14.68 -2.31
CA GLN A 374 -3.42 -15.13 -3.08
C GLN A 374 -3.83 -15.96 -4.31
N GLY A 375 -4.76 -16.91 -4.13
CA GLY A 375 -5.26 -17.72 -5.22
C GLY A 375 -5.96 -16.91 -6.31
N THR A 376 -6.73 -15.88 -5.94
CA THR A 376 -7.36 -14.97 -6.89
C THR A 376 -6.35 -14.13 -7.67
N VAL A 377 -5.39 -13.51 -6.97
CA VAL A 377 -4.32 -12.72 -7.60
C VAL A 377 -3.53 -13.59 -8.58
N ASP A 378 -3.12 -14.79 -8.16
CA ASP A 378 -2.35 -15.69 -9.01
C ASP A 378 -3.17 -16.17 -10.22
N TYR A 379 -4.46 -16.47 -10.04
CA TYR A 379 -5.36 -16.83 -11.14
C TYR A 379 -5.42 -15.72 -12.20
N ILE A 380 -5.57 -14.46 -11.77
CA ILE A 380 -5.60 -13.29 -12.65
C ILE A 380 -4.27 -13.12 -13.39
N LEU A 381 -3.14 -13.32 -12.70
CA LEU A 381 -1.82 -13.11 -13.27
C LEU A 381 -1.35 -14.24 -14.19
N GLY A 382 -1.91 -15.45 -14.08
CA GLY A 382 -1.70 -16.53 -15.05
C GLY A 382 -1.76 -17.96 -14.51
N ALA A 383 -1.92 -18.17 -13.20
CA ALA A 383 -2.04 -19.50 -12.58
C ALA A 383 -3.46 -20.05 -12.76
N ASN A 384 -3.82 -20.28 -14.02
CA ASN A 384 -5.10 -20.83 -14.42
C ASN A 384 -4.89 -21.87 -15.54
N PRO A 385 -5.89 -22.73 -15.83
CA PRO A 385 -5.79 -23.75 -16.87
C PRO A 385 -5.53 -23.23 -18.29
N ARG A 386 -5.79 -21.94 -18.56
CA ARG A 386 -5.41 -21.30 -19.83
C ARG A 386 -3.93 -20.90 -19.87
N GLN A 387 -3.23 -20.94 -18.75
CA GLN A 387 -1.83 -20.51 -18.61
C GLN A 387 -1.61 -19.10 -19.20
N SER A 388 -2.60 -18.23 -18.99
CA SER A 388 -2.68 -16.92 -19.62
C SER A 388 -3.05 -15.87 -18.59
N SER A 389 -2.39 -14.72 -18.63
CA SER A 389 -2.80 -13.58 -17.83
C SER A 389 -4.17 -13.04 -18.27
N TYR A 390 -4.88 -12.42 -17.34
CA TYR A 390 -6.06 -11.59 -17.59
C TYR A 390 -5.78 -10.10 -17.40
N LEU A 391 -4.54 -9.72 -17.10
CA LEU A 391 -4.10 -8.34 -16.94
C LEU A 391 -3.42 -7.88 -18.23
N VAL A 392 -4.00 -6.90 -18.92
CA VAL A 392 -3.51 -6.44 -20.22
C VAL A 392 -2.05 -5.99 -20.12
N GLY A 393 -1.21 -6.49 -21.04
CA GLY A 393 0.21 -6.15 -21.10
C GLY A 393 1.08 -6.74 -19.99
N PHE A 394 0.60 -7.71 -19.21
CA PHE A 394 1.37 -8.39 -18.16
C PHE A 394 1.43 -9.91 -18.38
N GLY A 395 2.61 -10.51 -18.16
CA GLY A 395 2.77 -11.97 -18.18
C GLY A 395 2.52 -12.62 -19.55
N VAL A 396 2.33 -13.94 -19.52
CA VAL A 396 2.17 -14.76 -20.74
C VAL A 396 0.75 -14.66 -21.29
N ASN A 397 0.64 -14.52 -22.62
CA ASN A 397 -0.63 -14.56 -23.37
C ASN A 397 -1.73 -13.62 -22.82
N ALA A 398 -1.31 -12.43 -22.36
CA ALA A 398 -2.21 -11.38 -21.91
C ALA A 398 -3.21 -10.96 -23.01
N PRO A 399 -4.41 -10.46 -22.64
CA PRO A 399 -5.38 -9.96 -23.61
C PRO A 399 -4.81 -8.83 -24.47
N ARG A 400 -5.12 -8.85 -25.77
CA ARG A 400 -4.65 -7.89 -26.78
C ARG A 400 -5.79 -7.11 -27.43
N GLN A 401 -7.03 -7.51 -27.20
CA GLN A 401 -8.21 -6.88 -27.77
C GLN A 401 -9.24 -6.48 -26.70
N PRO A 402 -8.85 -5.82 -25.59
CA PRO A 402 -9.84 -5.35 -24.63
C PRO A 402 -10.83 -4.39 -25.33
N HIS A 403 -12.10 -4.45 -24.91
CA HIS A 403 -13.18 -3.58 -25.39
C HIS A 403 -12.94 -2.16 -24.86
N HIS A 404 -12.09 -1.40 -25.57
CA HIS A 404 -11.70 -0.07 -25.16
C HIS A 404 -11.45 0.84 -26.37
N ARG A 405 -12.25 1.91 -26.50
CA ARG A 405 -12.27 2.76 -27.70
C ARG A 405 -10.92 3.39 -28.01
N ALA A 406 -10.33 4.11 -27.06
CA ALA A 406 -9.05 4.81 -27.29
C ALA A 406 -7.91 3.84 -27.62
N ALA A 407 -7.73 2.78 -26.81
CA ALA A 407 -6.73 1.74 -27.07
C ALA A 407 -6.94 1.00 -28.40
N SER A 408 -8.18 0.82 -28.87
CA SER A 408 -8.45 0.03 -30.07
C SER A 408 -7.78 0.58 -31.34
N GLY A 409 -7.75 1.91 -31.49
CA GLY A 409 -7.22 2.60 -32.68
C GLY A 409 -7.97 2.30 -34.00
N VAL A 410 -9.15 1.69 -33.93
CA VAL A 410 -9.98 1.37 -35.10
C VAL A 410 -11.35 2.04 -34.96
N GLY A 411 -12.04 2.25 -36.09
CA GLY A 411 -13.45 2.62 -36.12
C GLY A 411 -14.38 1.39 -36.16
N TRP A 412 -15.69 1.61 -36.33
CA TRP A 412 -16.68 0.53 -36.45
C TRP A 412 -16.36 -0.50 -37.54
N GLU A 413 -15.73 -0.08 -38.64
CA GLU A 413 -15.29 -0.99 -39.71
C GLU A 413 -14.25 -2.02 -39.23
N GLY A 414 -13.37 -1.63 -38.30
CA GLY A 414 -12.34 -2.49 -37.73
C GLY A 414 -12.74 -3.15 -36.40
N PHE A 415 -13.89 -2.80 -35.83
CA PHE A 415 -14.32 -3.22 -34.50
C PHE A 415 -14.25 -4.74 -34.27
N ARG A 416 -14.71 -5.51 -35.28
CA ARG A 416 -14.75 -6.99 -35.25
C ARG A 416 -13.56 -7.67 -35.94
N ASN A 417 -12.53 -6.91 -36.33
CA ASN A 417 -11.33 -7.55 -36.86
C ASN A 417 -10.59 -8.29 -35.73
N GLY A 418 -9.83 -9.33 -36.07
CA GLY A 418 -9.04 -10.11 -35.12
C GLY A 418 -7.63 -9.57 -34.87
N GLN A 419 -7.34 -8.32 -35.26
CA GLN A 419 -6.04 -7.71 -35.02
C GLN A 419 -5.99 -7.15 -33.58
N PRO A 420 -4.82 -7.18 -32.93
CA PRO A 420 -4.61 -6.49 -31.65
C PRO A 420 -5.08 -5.04 -31.69
N ASN A 421 -5.45 -4.50 -30.52
CA ASN A 421 -5.61 -3.05 -30.34
C ASN A 421 -4.34 -2.31 -30.80
N ALA A 422 -4.49 -1.10 -31.33
CA ALA A 422 -3.37 -0.27 -31.76
C ALA A 422 -2.45 0.14 -30.59
N HIS A 423 -3.01 0.23 -29.38
CA HIS A 423 -2.30 0.55 -28.16
C HIS A 423 -2.51 -0.53 -27.10
N ILE A 424 -1.50 -0.74 -26.25
CA ILE A 424 -1.58 -1.65 -25.12
C ILE A 424 -2.10 -0.88 -23.91
N LEU A 425 -3.26 -1.26 -23.41
CA LEU A 425 -3.87 -0.68 -22.21
C LEU A 425 -3.30 -1.34 -20.95
N TYR A 426 -2.03 -1.06 -20.66
CA TYR A 426 -1.30 -1.71 -19.56
C TYR A 426 -2.06 -1.70 -18.25
N GLY A 427 -2.11 -2.86 -17.59
CA GLY A 427 -2.69 -3.02 -16.25
C GLY A 427 -4.19 -3.15 -16.22
N ALA A 428 -4.91 -3.03 -17.33
CA ALA A 428 -6.37 -3.21 -17.31
C ALA A 428 -6.75 -4.66 -17.03
N LEU A 429 -7.65 -4.88 -16.07
CA LEU A 429 -8.27 -6.18 -15.81
C LEU A 429 -9.46 -6.38 -16.76
N VAL A 430 -9.42 -7.42 -17.59
CA VAL A 430 -10.60 -7.80 -18.40
C VAL A 430 -11.67 -8.48 -17.55
N GLY A 431 -12.90 -8.48 -18.03
CA GLY A 431 -14.02 -9.12 -17.31
C GLY A 431 -13.79 -10.60 -16.96
N GLY A 432 -13.13 -11.35 -17.84
CA GLY A 432 -12.71 -12.73 -17.60
C GLY A 432 -13.72 -13.78 -18.05
N PRO A 433 -13.60 -15.03 -17.56
CA PRO A 433 -14.47 -16.13 -17.98
C PRO A 433 -15.96 -15.86 -17.71
N THR A 434 -16.81 -16.16 -18.69
CA THR A 434 -18.27 -15.91 -18.65
C THR A 434 -19.07 -16.97 -17.88
N SER A 435 -18.40 -18.05 -17.46
CA SER A 435 -18.96 -19.09 -16.61
C SER A 435 -17.86 -19.68 -15.72
N ALA A 436 -18.22 -20.57 -14.80
CA ALA A 436 -17.27 -21.33 -13.97
C ALA A 436 -16.51 -22.42 -14.77
N ASN A 437 -16.05 -22.07 -15.96
CA ASN A 437 -15.22 -22.85 -16.85
C ASN A 437 -14.05 -21.97 -17.27
N ASP A 438 -12.82 -22.39 -16.95
CA ASP A 438 -11.60 -21.60 -17.18
C ASP A 438 -11.35 -21.28 -18.66
N PHE A 439 -11.96 -22.02 -19.59
CA PHE A 439 -11.86 -21.81 -21.03
C PHE A 439 -13.01 -20.99 -21.62
N ALA A 440 -13.96 -20.53 -20.81
CA ALA A 440 -15.09 -19.69 -21.24
C ALA A 440 -14.68 -18.21 -21.43
N TYR A 441 -13.56 -17.99 -22.11
CA TYR A 441 -13.00 -16.67 -22.39
C TYR A 441 -12.43 -16.63 -23.82
N GLN A 442 -12.69 -15.54 -24.53
CA GLN A 442 -12.10 -15.26 -25.85
C GLN A 442 -11.60 -13.82 -25.86
N ASP A 443 -10.36 -13.61 -26.31
CA ASP A 443 -9.79 -12.27 -26.46
C ASP A 443 -10.35 -11.60 -27.73
N ARG A 444 -11.53 -10.99 -27.59
CA ARG A 444 -12.28 -10.34 -28.66
C ARG A 444 -12.76 -8.97 -28.23
N ARG A 445 -12.46 -7.95 -29.03
CA ARG A 445 -12.88 -6.56 -28.79
C ARG A 445 -14.39 -6.37 -28.82
N ASP A 446 -15.12 -7.20 -29.56
CA ASP A 446 -16.58 -7.14 -29.62
C ASP A 446 -17.28 -7.95 -28.52
N ASP A 447 -16.52 -8.62 -27.65
CA ASP A 447 -17.01 -9.31 -26.46
C ASP A 447 -16.89 -8.40 -25.23
N TYR A 448 -17.86 -7.49 -25.08
CA TYR A 448 -18.00 -6.58 -23.95
C TYR A 448 -18.46 -7.29 -22.65
N VAL A 449 -18.58 -8.62 -22.64
CA VAL A 449 -18.84 -9.39 -21.41
C VAL A 449 -17.50 -9.83 -20.82
N ALA A 450 -16.70 -10.54 -21.63
CA ALA A 450 -15.44 -11.15 -21.18
C ALA A 450 -14.24 -10.20 -21.29
N ASN A 451 -14.29 -9.24 -22.21
CA ASN A 451 -13.16 -8.38 -22.58
C ASN A 451 -13.38 -6.88 -22.29
N GLU A 452 -14.49 -6.52 -21.62
CA GLU A 452 -14.65 -5.19 -21.01
C GLU A 452 -13.57 -4.94 -19.96
N VAL A 453 -13.20 -3.68 -19.80
CA VAL A 453 -12.31 -3.16 -18.76
C VAL A 453 -13.00 -1.96 -18.12
N ALA A 454 -12.83 -1.76 -16.81
CA ALA A 454 -13.45 -0.63 -16.12
C ALA A 454 -12.68 -0.20 -14.88
N LEU A 455 -12.90 1.04 -14.45
CA LEU A 455 -12.33 1.60 -13.22
C LEU A 455 -12.55 0.69 -12.01
N ASP A 456 -13.79 0.19 -11.85
CA ASP A 456 -14.18 -0.64 -10.72
C ASP A 456 -13.61 -2.07 -10.81
N TYR A 457 -13.20 -2.52 -12.00
CA TYR A 457 -12.57 -3.83 -12.17
C TYR A 457 -11.16 -3.86 -11.57
N ASN A 458 -10.45 -2.73 -11.67
CA ASN A 458 -9.09 -2.59 -11.18
C ASN A 458 -8.99 -2.15 -9.71
N ALA A 459 -10.03 -1.54 -9.14
CA ALA A 459 -9.94 -0.82 -7.87
C ALA A 459 -9.46 -1.70 -6.72
N ALA A 460 -10.20 -2.77 -6.42
CA ALA A 460 -9.84 -3.70 -5.36
C ALA A 460 -8.60 -4.54 -5.71
N LEU A 461 -8.41 -4.86 -6.99
CA LEU A 461 -7.25 -5.63 -7.46
C LEU A 461 -5.93 -4.88 -7.19
N THR A 462 -5.93 -3.55 -7.33
CA THR A 462 -4.76 -2.71 -7.03
C THR A 462 -4.35 -2.84 -5.56
N GLY A 463 -5.31 -2.78 -4.63
CA GLY A 463 -5.06 -3.03 -3.20
C GLY A 463 -4.60 -4.47 -2.93
N ALA A 464 -5.21 -5.47 -3.58
CA ALA A 464 -4.80 -6.86 -3.44
C ALA A 464 -3.37 -7.12 -3.98
N PHE A 465 -2.95 -6.40 -5.02
CA PHE A 465 -1.56 -6.44 -5.49
C PHE A 465 -0.60 -5.84 -4.47
N ALA A 466 -0.91 -4.67 -3.89
CA ALA A 466 -0.09 -4.08 -2.83
C ALA A 466 0.05 -5.03 -1.64
N ARG A 467 -1.05 -5.64 -1.18
CA ARG A 467 -0.99 -6.66 -0.12
C ARG A 467 -0.18 -7.88 -0.52
N SER A 468 -0.30 -8.33 -1.76
CA SER A 468 0.48 -9.43 -2.28
C SER A 468 1.98 -9.12 -2.21
N VAL A 469 2.40 -7.92 -2.62
CA VAL A 469 3.79 -7.47 -2.51
C VAL A 469 4.28 -7.51 -1.05
N GLU A 470 3.50 -7.05 -0.08
CA GLU A 470 3.91 -7.14 1.33
C GLU A 470 4.14 -8.58 1.80
N ARG A 471 3.40 -9.55 1.26
CA ARG A 471 3.51 -10.95 1.66
C ARG A 471 4.69 -11.68 1.00
N ARG A 472 4.98 -11.38 -0.27
CA ARG A 472 5.95 -12.16 -1.06
C ARG A 472 7.05 -11.36 -1.73
N GLY A 473 7.07 -10.05 -1.53
CA GLY A 473 7.95 -9.13 -2.25
C GLY A 473 7.59 -9.00 -3.73
N GLY A 474 8.51 -8.39 -4.47
CA GLY A 474 8.40 -8.13 -5.90
C GLY A 474 9.40 -7.05 -6.29
N VAL A 475 9.69 -6.91 -7.58
CA VAL A 475 10.60 -5.88 -8.08
C VAL A 475 9.85 -5.08 -9.14
N PRO A 476 9.51 -3.80 -8.91
CA PRO A 476 8.85 -2.99 -9.93
C PRO A 476 9.76 -2.83 -11.16
N LEU A 477 9.19 -2.48 -12.31
CA LEU A 477 10.03 -2.12 -13.46
C LEU A 477 10.76 -0.82 -13.12
N SER A 478 12.05 -0.77 -13.45
CA SER A 478 12.81 0.49 -13.41
C SER A 478 12.26 1.48 -14.44
N ASP A 479 12.55 2.78 -14.26
CA ASP A 479 12.16 3.83 -15.21
C ASP A 479 12.58 3.50 -16.66
N ALA A 480 13.77 2.95 -16.87
CA ALA A 480 14.23 2.55 -18.19
C ALA A 480 13.44 1.36 -18.78
N GLN A 481 12.96 0.45 -17.94
CA GLN A 481 12.10 -0.65 -18.37
C GLN A 481 10.67 -0.20 -18.63
N LEU A 482 10.16 0.75 -17.84
CA LEU A 482 8.89 1.41 -18.09
C LEU A 482 8.91 2.20 -19.41
N ASP A 483 9.95 3.00 -19.64
CA ASP A 483 10.13 3.80 -20.86
C ASP A 483 10.32 2.92 -22.11
N ALA A 484 10.76 1.68 -21.94
CA ALA A 484 10.84 0.70 -23.01
C ALA A 484 9.48 0.06 -23.37
N LEU A 485 8.42 0.28 -22.58
CA LEU A 485 7.08 -0.22 -22.90
C LEU A 485 6.46 0.61 -24.06
N PRO A 486 5.96 -0.05 -25.13
CA PRO A 486 5.31 0.66 -26.23
C PRO A 486 4.21 1.64 -25.79
N GLY A 487 4.38 2.92 -26.13
CA GLY A 487 3.41 3.98 -25.85
C GLY A 487 3.45 4.52 -24.42
N ILE A 488 4.50 4.20 -23.66
CA ILE A 488 4.81 4.76 -22.34
C ILE A 488 6.09 5.59 -22.45
N THR A 489 6.06 6.81 -21.93
CA THR A 489 7.25 7.66 -21.78
C THR A 489 7.44 8.04 -20.32
N VAL A 490 8.60 7.76 -19.73
CA VAL A 490 8.96 8.19 -18.37
C VAL A 490 9.68 9.53 -18.45
N ARG A 491 9.02 10.61 -18.03
CA ARG A 491 9.57 11.97 -18.11
C ARG A 491 10.24 12.38 -16.78
N PRO A 492 11.48 12.90 -16.79
CA PRO A 492 12.14 13.37 -15.57
C PRO A 492 11.36 14.52 -14.95
N GLY A 493 10.72 14.27 -13.80
CA GLY A 493 9.87 15.24 -13.09
C GLY A 493 8.46 14.74 -12.72
N GLY A 494 8.10 13.50 -13.08
CA GLY A 494 6.79 12.89 -12.78
C GLY A 494 6.64 12.25 -11.39
N GLY A 495 7.73 12.14 -10.61
CA GLY A 495 7.63 11.84 -9.16
C GLY A 495 7.23 13.12 -8.43
N GLY A 496 6.15 13.05 -7.66
CA GLY A 496 5.40 14.20 -7.16
C GLY A 496 6.25 15.23 -6.42
N ASN A 497 6.58 16.32 -7.11
CA ASN A 497 6.73 17.61 -6.44
C ASN A 497 5.34 18.23 -6.30
N PRO A 498 5.01 18.87 -5.17
CA PRO A 498 3.73 19.52 -4.99
C PRO A 498 3.55 20.54 -6.11
N VAL A 499 2.55 20.31 -6.96
CA VAL A 499 2.14 21.29 -7.95
C VAL A 499 1.79 22.56 -7.16
N ASN A 500 2.59 23.60 -7.35
CA ASN A 500 2.32 24.93 -6.82
C ASN A 500 0.87 25.29 -7.17
N PRO A 501 0.01 25.68 -6.21
CA PRO A 501 -1.39 25.94 -6.52
C PRO A 501 -1.46 27.05 -7.55
N THR A 502 -1.96 26.72 -8.75
CA THR A 502 -2.48 27.72 -9.68
C THR A 502 -3.51 28.54 -8.89
N PRO A 503 -3.36 29.87 -8.78
CA PRO A 503 -4.22 30.67 -7.93
C PRO A 503 -5.67 30.49 -8.33
N THR A 504 -6.49 30.09 -7.36
CA THR A 504 -7.95 30.09 -7.49
C THR A 504 -8.40 31.47 -7.96
N PRO A 505 -9.19 31.61 -9.04
CA PRO A 505 -9.78 32.89 -9.38
C PRO A 505 -10.60 33.36 -8.17
N THR A 506 -10.14 34.45 -7.56
CA THR A 506 -10.85 35.11 -6.45
C THR A 506 -12.19 35.60 -7.00
N PRO A 507 -13.33 35.29 -6.36
CA PRO A 507 -14.61 35.85 -6.79
C PRO A 507 -14.55 37.37 -6.71
N THR A 508 -14.81 38.03 -7.83
CA THR A 508 -14.90 39.50 -7.94
C THR A 508 -15.91 40.03 -6.90
N PRO A 509 -15.50 40.89 -5.95
CA PRO A 509 -16.43 41.46 -4.99
C PRO A 509 -17.39 42.45 -5.67
N THR A 510 -18.68 42.26 -5.45
CA THR A 510 -19.75 43.23 -5.73
C THR A 510 -19.48 44.53 -4.95
N PRO A 511 -19.60 45.73 -5.56
CA PRO A 511 -19.25 47.00 -4.91
C PRO A 511 -20.20 47.32 -3.74
N THR A 512 -19.61 47.66 -2.59
CA THR A 512 -20.31 48.18 -1.40
C THR A 512 -19.78 49.59 -1.08
N PRO A 513 -20.64 50.58 -0.73
CA PRO A 513 -20.36 52.02 -0.83
C PRO A 513 -19.37 52.64 0.17
N THR A 514 -18.89 53.82 -0.25
CA THR A 514 -17.95 54.85 0.24
C THR A 514 -17.92 55.15 1.77
N PRO A 515 -16.74 55.54 2.34
CA PRO A 515 -16.46 55.52 3.78
C PRO A 515 -16.89 56.79 4.56
N THR A 516 -17.07 56.60 5.88
CA THR A 516 -17.27 57.63 6.92
C THR A 516 -16.11 57.56 7.94
N PRO A 517 -15.63 58.69 8.51
CA PRO A 517 -14.23 58.84 8.92
C PRO A 517 -13.80 58.14 10.23
N THR A 518 -12.52 57.80 10.23
CA THR A 518 -11.69 57.16 11.27
C THR A 518 -11.56 58.00 12.55
N PRO A 519 -11.77 57.43 13.76
CA PRO A 519 -11.25 57.97 15.00
C PRO A 519 -9.80 57.52 15.27
N THR A 520 -9.06 58.46 15.87
CA THR A 520 -7.65 58.51 16.29
C THR A 520 -7.09 57.24 16.97
N PRO A 521 -5.81 56.87 16.73
CA PRO A 521 -5.20 55.66 17.27
C PRO A 521 -4.96 55.69 18.79
N THR A 522 -5.39 54.63 19.46
CA THR A 522 -5.01 54.24 20.83
C THR A 522 -3.64 53.54 20.79
N PRO A 523 -2.73 53.78 21.76
CA PRO A 523 -1.37 53.23 21.74
C PRO A 523 -1.32 51.70 21.68
N THR A 524 -0.44 51.21 20.81
CA THR A 524 -0.11 49.80 20.59
C THR A 524 0.48 49.17 21.88
N PRO A 525 -0.01 48.00 22.32
CA PRO A 525 0.68 47.23 23.36
C PRO A 525 2.01 46.71 22.83
N THR A 526 3.05 46.89 23.63
CA THR A 526 4.41 46.36 23.45
C THR A 526 4.36 44.86 23.09
N PRO A 527 5.16 44.38 22.11
CA PRO A 527 5.18 42.97 21.73
C PRO A 527 5.51 42.08 22.93
N THR A 528 4.61 41.14 23.21
CA THR A 528 4.88 39.99 24.08
C THR A 528 6.04 39.20 23.49
N PRO A 529 7.02 38.74 24.29
CA PRO A 529 8.12 37.92 23.80
C PRO A 529 7.59 36.69 23.04
N PRO A 530 8.33 36.19 22.05
CA PRO A 530 7.96 34.93 21.40
C PRO A 530 7.86 33.83 22.47
N PRO A 531 6.95 32.86 22.30
CA PRO A 531 6.91 31.70 23.18
C PRO A 531 8.32 31.07 23.23
N PRO A 532 8.76 30.58 24.39
CA PRO A 532 10.08 29.98 24.50
C PRO A 532 10.21 28.88 23.46
N ILE A 533 11.30 28.92 22.70
CA ILE A 533 11.78 27.81 21.88
C ILE A 533 11.70 26.56 22.77
N PRO A 534 11.09 25.45 22.32
CA PRO A 534 11.05 24.24 23.11
C PRO A 534 12.49 23.87 23.44
N THR A 535 12.80 23.89 24.74
CA THR A 535 14.05 23.37 25.27
C THR A 535 14.22 21.96 24.70
N PRO A 536 15.37 21.63 24.08
CA PRO A 536 15.68 20.25 23.75
C PRO A 536 15.42 19.38 24.98
N GLY A 537 14.67 18.30 24.80
CA GLY A 537 14.36 17.36 25.88
C GLY A 537 15.62 17.03 26.67
N SER A 538 15.47 16.90 27.99
CA SER A 538 16.58 16.59 28.91
C SER A 538 17.49 15.51 28.33
N PRO A 539 18.82 15.62 28.47
CA PRO A 539 19.73 14.54 28.09
C PRO A 539 19.26 13.25 28.74
N LEU A 540 19.38 12.12 28.03
CA LEU A 540 19.04 10.81 28.58
C LEU A 540 19.68 10.69 29.97
N PRO A 541 18.92 10.30 31.02
CA PRO A 541 19.54 9.96 32.28
C PRO A 541 20.56 8.85 32.03
N ALA A 542 21.69 8.89 32.75
CA ALA A 542 22.77 7.89 32.62
C ALA A 542 22.29 6.44 32.74
N THR A 543 21.07 6.25 33.27
CA THR A 543 20.35 4.99 33.29
C THR A 543 18.85 5.20 33.04
N LEU A 544 18.18 4.30 32.32
CA LEU A 544 16.72 4.16 32.31
C LEU A 544 16.35 2.86 33.05
N ASN A 545 15.57 2.95 34.12
CA ASN A 545 15.22 1.80 34.98
C ASN A 545 16.43 0.98 35.51
N GLY A 546 17.54 1.65 35.84
CA GLY A 546 18.74 1.00 36.39
C GLY A 546 19.67 0.34 35.37
N ILE A 547 19.40 0.50 34.06
CA ILE A 547 20.24 -0.01 32.97
C ILE A 547 21.10 1.14 32.41
N PRO A 548 22.44 1.03 32.36
CA PRO A 548 23.33 2.05 31.81
C PRO A 548 23.00 2.36 30.34
N LEU A 549 22.80 3.64 30.04
CA LEU A 549 22.63 4.17 28.69
C LEU A 549 23.96 4.76 28.24
N THR A 550 24.79 3.95 27.57
CA THR A 550 25.91 4.30 26.66
C THR A 550 26.90 3.12 26.62
N SER A 551 27.31 2.68 25.42
CA SER A 551 28.52 1.84 25.29
C SER A 551 29.42 2.22 24.10
N SER A 552 29.12 3.31 23.40
CA SER A 552 30.20 4.07 22.75
C SER A 552 30.61 5.17 23.73
N PRO A 553 31.87 5.23 24.19
CA PRO A 553 32.37 6.36 24.97
C PRO A 553 32.29 7.69 24.18
N ASP A 554 32.07 7.60 22.87
CA ASP A 554 32.20 8.70 21.94
C ASP A 554 30.87 9.11 21.27
N LEU A 555 29.76 8.36 21.42
CA LEU A 555 28.47 8.66 20.76
C LEU A 555 27.30 8.70 21.76
N ALA A 556 26.72 9.88 21.95
CA ALA A 556 25.51 10.10 22.75
C ALA A 556 24.26 10.24 21.87
N VAL A 557 23.14 9.64 22.29
CA VAL A 557 21.87 9.64 21.54
C VAL A 557 20.77 10.32 22.35
N VAL A 558 19.98 11.20 21.73
CA VAL A 558 18.78 11.78 22.33
C VAL A 558 17.58 11.48 21.43
N VAL A 559 16.53 10.89 22.02
CA VAL A 559 15.28 10.57 21.33
C VAL A 559 14.32 11.76 21.45
N GLY A 560 13.78 12.18 20.32
CA GLY A 560 12.67 13.11 20.20
C GLY A 560 11.75 12.71 19.06
N GLY A 561 10.88 13.64 18.66
CA GLY A 561 9.89 13.42 17.61
C GLY A 561 8.46 13.43 18.14
N SER A 562 7.53 12.92 17.35
CA SER A 562 6.09 13.02 17.61
C SER A 562 5.37 11.69 17.42
N ILE A 563 4.37 11.45 18.26
CA ILE A 563 3.41 10.36 18.12
C ILE A 563 2.23 10.89 17.31
N TRP A 564 1.69 10.08 16.40
CA TRP A 564 0.50 10.38 15.61
C TRP A 564 -0.35 9.10 15.44
N THR A 565 -1.59 9.23 14.99
CA THR A 565 -2.53 8.09 14.88
C THR A 565 -1.98 6.95 14.02
N GLY A 566 -1.64 5.82 14.65
CA GLY A 566 -1.11 4.63 13.97
C GLY A 566 0.42 4.57 13.86
N GLY A 567 1.13 5.66 14.16
CA GLY A 567 2.58 5.73 13.98
C GLY A 567 3.28 6.78 14.84
N MET A 568 4.53 7.03 14.50
CA MET A 568 5.37 8.05 15.13
C MET A 568 6.44 8.51 14.14
N THR A 569 6.88 9.75 14.30
CA THR A 569 8.11 10.26 13.70
C THR A 569 9.19 10.20 14.77
N VAL A 570 10.24 9.45 14.53
CA VAL A 570 11.39 9.29 15.42
C VAL A 570 12.47 10.27 15.00
N GLN A 571 12.88 11.17 15.90
CA GLN A 571 14.07 12.01 15.73
C GLN A 571 15.16 11.56 16.69
N LEU A 572 16.35 11.34 16.15
CA LEU A 572 17.53 10.92 16.90
C LEU A 572 18.58 12.01 16.78
N THR A 573 18.90 12.68 17.88
CA THR A 573 20.03 13.61 17.93
C THR A 573 21.26 12.88 18.45
N LEU A 574 22.26 12.75 17.60
CA LEU A 574 23.47 11.97 17.81
C LEU A 574 24.64 12.93 18.00
N SER A 575 25.35 12.83 19.11
CA SER A 575 26.45 13.73 19.47
C SER A 575 27.74 12.96 19.62
N ASN A 576 28.79 13.38 18.90
CA ASN A 576 30.12 12.86 19.13
C ASN A 576 30.71 13.52 20.38
N VAL A 577 30.77 12.77 21.47
CA VAL A 577 31.36 13.17 22.75
C VAL A 577 32.81 12.72 22.90
N GLY A 578 33.35 12.04 21.89
CA GLY A 578 34.73 11.58 21.82
C GLY A 578 35.72 12.60 21.26
N ALA A 579 37.00 12.23 21.27
CA ALA A 579 38.10 13.09 20.80
C ALA A 579 38.42 12.94 19.30
N ALA A 580 37.84 11.96 18.61
CA ALA A 580 38.10 11.66 17.19
C ALA A 580 36.79 11.66 16.36
N PRO A 581 36.84 11.96 15.04
CA PRO A 581 35.66 11.90 14.18
C PRO A 581 35.04 10.50 14.13
N LEU A 582 33.71 10.43 14.22
CA LEU A 582 32.94 9.19 14.06
C LEU A 582 32.51 9.04 12.62
N ASN A 583 33.25 8.28 11.82
CA ASN A 583 32.91 7.95 10.43
C ASN A 583 32.21 6.58 10.36
N GLY A 584 31.09 6.49 9.66
CA GLY A 584 30.35 5.23 9.51
C GLY A 584 29.78 4.68 10.83
N TRP A 585 29.32 5.57 11.72
CA TRP A 585 28.76 5.17 13.00
C TRP A 585 27.48 4.34 12.84
N SER A 586 27.23 3.46 13.81
CA SER A 586 26.03 2.64 13.91
C SER A 586 25.70 2.32 15.37
N PHE A 587 24.42 2.13 15.70
CA PHE A 587 23.97 1.61 16.98
C PHE A 587 22.68 0.79 16.81
N SER A 588 22.33 -0.04 17.80
CA SER A 588 21.10 -0.83 17.77
C SER A 588 20.23 -0.61 19.00
N PHE A 589 18.92 -0.84 18.86
CA PHE A 589 17.96 -0.83 19.97
C PHE A 589 16.84 -1.81 19.70
N GLU A 590 16.19 -2.28 20.77
CA GLU A 590 14.99 -3.10 20.66
C GLU A 590 13.74 -2.23 20.81
N SER A 591 12.73 -2.50 19.98
CA SER A 591 11.46 -1.79 20.00
C SER A 591 10.32 -2.71 19.55
N PRO A 592 9.11 -2.57 20.10
CA PRO A 592 7.93 -3.21 19.50
C PRO A 592 7.50 -2.51 18.20
N HIS A 593 8.03 -1.32 17.90
CA HIS A 593 7.63 -0.49 16.77
C HIS A 593 8.43 -0.83 15.51
N ARG A 594 7.86 -0.62 14.32
CA ARG A 594 8.54 -0.96 13.06
C ARG A 594 8.80 0.30 12.23
N PRO A 595 10.05 0.59 11.82
CA PRO A 595 10.32 1.64 10.86
C PRO A 595 9.43 1.51 9.62
N SER A 596 8.93 2.63 9.13
CA SER A 596 8.11 2.75 7.94
C SER A 596 8.56 3.95 7.10
N GLY A 597 8.39 3.86 5.78
CA GLY A 597 8.86 4.87 4.84
C GLY A 597 10.38 5.02 4.79
N THR A 598 10.85 6.08 4.12
CA THR A 598 12.28 6.34 3.90
C THR A 598 12.89 7.10 5.07
N PRO A 599 13.91 6.54 5.75
CA PRO A 599 14.64 7.27 6.79
C PRO A 599 15.45 8.44 6.22
N TRP A 600 15.73 9.47 7.02
CA TRP A 600 16.60 10.58 6.63
C TRP A 600 17.87 10.62 7.47
N GLY A 601 19.01 10.70 6.79
CA GLY A 601 20.34 10.70 7.41
C GLY A 601 20.76 9.35 8.01
N VAL A 602 19.95 8.30 7.86
CA VAL A 602 20.27 6.95 8.36
C VAL A 602 19.83 5.85 7.41
N ARG A 603 20.46 4.69 7.55
CA ARG A 603 19.93 3.40 7.11
C ARG A 603 19.48 2.61 8.33
N ILE A 604 18.38 1.88 8.18
CA ILE A 604 17.83 1.08 9.27
C ILE A 604 17.59 -0.35 8.78
N SER A 605 18.13 -1.34 9.49
CA SER A 605 17.76 -2.75 9.33
C SER A 605 17.02 -3.24 10.58
N SER A 606 16.12 -4.20 10.41
CA SER A 606 15.26 -4.69 11.50
C SER A 606 15.22 -6.22 11.51
N THR A 607 15.41 -6.83 12.68
CA THR A 607 15.32 -8.28 12.90
C THR A 607 14.22 -8.57 13.91
N ALA A 608 13.28 -9.44 13.56
CA ALA A 608 12.21 -9.85 14.49
C ALA A 608 12.78 -10.68 15.65
N LEU A 609 12.30 -10.41 16.87
CA LEU A 609 12.63 -11.12 18.09
C LEU A 609 11.39 -11.79 18.70
N ALA A 610 11.58 -12.62 19.71
CA ALA A 610 10.48 -13.20 20.47
C ALA A 610 9.67 -12.10 21.20
N GLY A 611 8.38 -12.36 21.44
CA GLY A 611 7.52 -11.46 22.22
C GLY A 611 7.06 -10.20 21.48
N GLY A 612 7.11 -10.18 20.15
CA GLY A 612 6.63 -9.05 19.33
C GLY A 612 7.58 -7.85 19.28
N LEU A 613 8.85 -8.06 19.65
CA LEU A 613 9.91 -7.05 19.56
C LEU A 613 10.70 -7.16 18.25
N PHE A 614 11.35 -6.07 17.88
CA PHE A 614 12.29 -5.96 16.78
C PHE A 614 13.61 -5.42 17.31
N ARG A 615 14.72 -5.93 16.81
CA ARG A 615 16.04 -5.30 16.95
C ARG A 615 16.29 -4.43 15.72
N HIS A 616 16.41 -3.13 15.92
CA HIS A 616 16.75 -2.19 14.86
C HIS A 616 18.23 -1.84 14.94
N VAL A 617 18.90 -1.78 13.78
CA VAL A 617 20.25 -1.27 13.63
C VAL A 617 20.18 0.01 12.81
N VAL A 618 20.66 1.11 13.36
CA VAL A 618 20.64 2.44 12.76
C VAL A 618 22.07 2.86 12.46
N SER A 619 22.36 3.15 11.20
CA SER A 619 23.69 3.60 10.74
C SER A 619 23.60 4.92 9.99
N GLY A 620 24.64 5.74 10.08
CA GLY A 620 24.68 7.04 9.42
C GLY A 620 24.72 6.93 7.90
N ASP A 621 23.88 7.70 7.21
CA ASP A 621 23.83 7.76 5.74
C ASP A 621 23.90 9.21 5.23
N ALA A 622 24.24 9.35 3.96
CA ALA A 622 24.36 10.64 3.27
C ALA A 622 25.19 11.64 4.09
N TRP A 623 24.60 12.81 4.39
CA TRP A 623 25.24 13.92 5.09
C TRP A 623 25.52 13.64 6.58
N ALA A 624 24.92 12.60 7.15
CA ALA A 624 25.12 12.21 8.54
C ALA A 624 26.09 11.03 8.71
N SER A 625 26.77 10.59 7.64
CA SER A 625 27.75 9.49 7.67
C SER A 625 28.98 9.76 8.53
N ALA A 626 29.24 11.02 8.91
CA ALA A 626 30.35 11.41 9.77
C ALA A 626 29.93 12.47 10.81
N ILE A 627 30.40 12.33 12.06
CA ILE A 627 30.17 13.31 13.15
C ILE A 627 31.53 13.73 13.73
N GLN A 628 31.89 15.00 13.59
CA GLN A 628 33.14 15.54 14.14
C GLN A 628 33.10 15.65 15.68
N PRO A 629 34.25 15.62 16.37
CA PRO A 629 34.32 15.77 17.83
C PRO A 629 33.54 16.99 18.34
N GLY A 630 32.69 16.79 19.36
CA GLY A 630 31.87 17.83 19.96
C GLY A 630 30.71 18.34 19.08
N ARG A 631 30.43 17.68 17.95
CA ARG A 631 29.30 18.03 17.06
C ARG A 631 28.15 17.05 17.22
N SER A 632 26.97 17.50 16.82
CA SER A 632 25.76 16.70 16.81
C SER A 632 25.09 16.72 15.43
N VAL A 633 24.36 15.66 15.12
CA VAL A 633 23.51 15.51 13.95
C VAL A 633 22.13 15.02 14.35
N THR A 634 21.06 15.52 13.73
CA THR A 634 19.70 15.04 13.97
C THR A 634 19.18 14.30 12.75
N VAL A 635 18.96 13.01 12.91
CA VAL A 635 18.48 12.08 11.88
C VAL A 635 17.14 11.48 12.31
N GLY A 636 16.50 10.68 11.47
CA GLY A 636 15.27 10.04 11.91
C GLY A 636 14.58 9.19 10.85
N PHE A 637 13.42 8.68 11.25
CA PHE A 637 12.57 7.79 10.46
C PHE A 637 11.14 7.85 10.98
N ASN A 638 10.17 7.44 10.16
CA ASN A 638 8.83 7.17 10.66
C ASN A 638 8.73 5.71 11.12
N ALA A 639 7.82 5.40 12.04
CA ALA A 639 7.59 4.03 12.50
C ALA A 639 6.11 3.78 12.83
N SER A 640 5.62 2.57 12.57
CA SER A 640 4.30 2.12 12.97
C SER A 640 4.27 1.68 14.45
N GLN A 641 3.13 1.91 15.10
CA GLN A 641 2.95 1.60 16.51
C GLN A 641 2.69 0.10 16.76
N GLY A 642 3.73 -0.71 16.97
CA GLY A 642 3.53 -2.11 17.40
C GLY A 642 3.05 -2.30 18.85
N ARG A 643 2.93 -1.21 19.61
CA ARG A 643 2.05 -1.11 20.79
C ARG A 643 1.38 0.26 20.78
N ALA A 644 0.17 0.36 21.32
CA ALA A 644 -0.54 1.63 21.38
C ALA A 644 0.20 2.64 22.27
N LEU A 645 0.60 3.76 21.68
CA LEU A 645 1.20 4.94 22.34
C LEU A 645 0.24 6.14 22.37
N GLY A 646 -0.92 6.04 21.71
CA GLY A 646 -1.90 7.11 21.56
C GLY A 646 -1.86 7.78 20.19
N HIS A 647 -2.65 8.84 20.04
CA HIS A 647 -2.96 9.47 18.74
C HIS A 647 -2.20 10.80 18.52
N SER A 648 -1.58 11.36 19.57
CA SER A 648 -0.75 12.56 19.51
C SER A 648 0.16 12.64 20.74
N GLY A 649 1.29 13.35 20.63
CA GLY A 649 2.19 13.62 21.78
C GLY A 649 3.66 13.69 21.38
N ALA A 650 4.52 14.14 22.29
CA ALA A 650 5.96 14.06 22.09
C ALA A 650 6.44 12.61 22.27
N LEU A 651 7.26 12.12 21.33
CA LEU A 651 7.88 10.82 21.46
C LEU A 651 8.96 10.88 22.54
N THR A 652 8.89 9.99 23.53
CA THR A 652 9.91 9.82 24.55
C THR A 652 10.71 8.54 24.31
N ALA A 653 11.94 8.45 24.84
CA ALA A 653 12.74 7.23 24.78
C ALA A 653 11.98 6.02 25.36
N ALA A 654 11.29 6.18 26.49
CA ALA A 654 10.48 5.12 27.09
C ALA A 654 9.29 4.69 26.21
N ALA A 655 8.73 5.61 25.44
CA ALA A 655 7.68 5.32 24.46
C ALA A 655 8.25 4.53 23.26
N LEU A 656 9.40 4.94 22.73
CA LEU A 656 10.07 4.27 21.61
C LEU A 656 10.58 2.85 21.97
N PHE A 657 11.07 2.62 23.19
CA PHE A 657 11.76 1.35 23.53
C PHE A 657 10.90 0.29 24.22
N GLY A 658 9.69 0.61 24.68
CA GLY A 658 8.93 -0.34 25.52
C GLY A 658 9.21 -0.16 27.01
N GLY A 659 8.19 -0.19 27.88
CA GLY A 659 8.36 -0.04 29.33
C GLY A 659 9.18 -1.16 30.02
N ALA A 660 9.48 -2.23 29.28
CA ALA A 660 10.39 -3.31 29.67
C ALA A 660 11.72 -3.26 28.89
N GLY A 661 12.12 -2.07 28.43
CA GLY A 661 13.26 -1.85 27.53
C GLY A 661 14.51 -2.61 27.95
N ARG A 662 14.74 -3.74 27.31
CA ARG A 662 16.07 -4.33 27.24
C ARG A 662 16.81 -3.57 26.15
N LEU A 663 17.48 -2.49 26.55
CA LEU A 663 18.73 -2.18 25.88
C LEU A 663 19.73 -3.22 26.37
N ALA A 664 19.80 -4.35 25.67
CA ALA A 664 20.86 -5.30 25.89
C ALA A 664 22.13 -4.79 25.18
N PHE A 665 22.90 -3.96 25.86
CA PHE A 665 24.34 -3.96 25.64
C PHE A 665 24.89 -5.12 26.49
N SER A 666 25.07 -6.30 25.90
CA SER A 666 26.03 -7.24 26.48
C SER A 666 27.43 -6.70 26.17
N ALA A 667 28.39 -6.93 27.06
CA ALA A 667 29.73 -6.33 27.03
C ALA A 667 30.63 -6.78 25.86
N ALA A 668 30.06 -7.37 24.80
CA ALA A 668 30.74 -7.68 23.56
C ALA A 668 29.87 -7.13 22.42
N ASN A 669 30.21 -5.91 21.97
CA ASN A 669 29.40 -5.12 21.05
C ASN A 669 29.31 -5.84 19.69
N PRO A 670 28.11 -6.21 19.21
CA PRO A 670 27.95 -6.74 17.86
C PRO A 670 28.38 -5.69 16.82
N ARG A 671 29.41 -5.96 16.03
CA ARG A 671 29.80 -5.14 14.87
C ARG A 671 28.96 -5.53 13.67
N PHE A 672 28.31 -4.55 13.06
CA PHE A 672 27.57 -4.71 11.82
C PHE A 672 28.44 -4.21 10.67
N LEU A 673 29.05 -5.14 9.92
CA LEU A 673 29.98 -4.83 8.84
C LEU A 673 29.31 -5.11 7.49
N THR A 674 28.99 -4.05 6.75
CA THR A 674 28.40 -4.14 5.41
C THR A 674 29.39 -3.72 4.34
N GLY A 675 29.57 -4.57 3.34
CA GLY A 675 30.35 -4.33 2.15
C GLY A 675 29.65 -3.42 1.14
N ASN A 676 30.07 -3.52 -0.12
CA ASN A 676 29.53 -2.82 -1.28
C ASN A 676 29.49 -3.78 -2.48
N ALA A 677 29.37 -3.28 -3.71
CA ALA A 677 29.31 -4.13 -4.91
C ALA A 677 30.69 -4.65 -5.39
N ALA A 678 31.76 -4.45 -4.61
CA ALA A 678 33.11 -4.93 -4.91
C ALA A 678 33.53 -6.01 -3.90
N ALA A 679 34.55 -6.81 -4.22
CA ALA A 679 35.10 -7.80 -3.31
C ALA A 679 35.64 -7.16 -2.02
N ASN A 680 35.07 -7.53 -0.88
CA ASN A 680 35.38 -6.98 0.44
C ASN A 680 35.94 -8.06 1.38
N ALA A 681 36.69 -7.61 2.39
CA ALA A 681 37.17 -8.46 3.48
C ALA A 681 36.58 -7.94 4.79
N LEU A 682 35.65 -8.69 5.38
CA LEU A 682 34.84 -8.28 6.53
C LEU A 682 35.19 -9.17 7.73
N GLY A 683 35.59 -8.59 8.88
CA GLY A 683 35.98 -9.35 10.07
C GLY A 683 35.41 -8.78 11.37
N GLY A 684 34.56 -9.59 12.02
CA GLY A 684 33.78 -9.25 13.22
C GLY A 684 34.55 -9.27 14.54
N GLY A 685 35.64 -10.04 14.67
CA GLY A 685 36.45 -10.09 15.90
C GLY A 685 35.63 -10.48 17.15
N PRO A 686 36.05 -10.12 18.37
CA PRO A 686 35.37 -10.61 19.57
C PRO A 686 33.94 -10.04 19.76
N GLY A 687 32.93 -10.92 19.82
CA GLY A 687 31.54 -10.55 20.09
C GLY A 687 30.59 -11.17 19.06
N ALA A 688 29.29 -10.94 19.19
CA ALA A 688 28.33 -11.48 18.22
C ALA A 688 28.20 -10.53 17.02
N ASP A 689 28.92 -10.70 15.94
CA ASP A 689 28.91 -9.74 14.83
C ASP A 689 27.88 -10.07 13.74
N VAL A 690 27.58 -9.11 12.87
CA VAL A 690 26.72 -9.33 11.70
C VAL A 690 27.42 -8.80 10.45
N LEU A 691 27.67 -9.67 9.49
CA LEU A 691 28.45 -9.41 8.30
C LEU A 691 27.58 -9.54 7.05
N THR A 692 27.64 -8.54 6.17
CA THR A 692 26.86 -8.48 4.92
C THR A 692 27.80 -8.10 3.77
N GLY A 693 27.99 -8.96 2.78
CA GLY A 693 28.92 -8.73 1.65
C GLY A 693 28.37 -7.78 0.59
N LEU A 694 27.08 -7.92 0.27
CA LEU A 694 26.37 -7.39 -0.88
C LEU A 694 26.79 -8.04 -2.21
N GLY A 695 27.40 -7.30 -3.13
CA GLY A 695 27.77 -7.81 -4.45
C GLY A 695 29.28 -7.98 -4.54
N GLY A 696 29.77 -9.05 -5.17
CA GLY A 696 31.21 -9.28 -5.27
C GLY A 696 31.57 -10.70 -4.89
N ALA A 697 32.86 -10.94 -4.70
CA ALA A 697 33.37 -12.19 -4.15
C ALA A 697 34.02 -11.86 -2.80
N ASP A 698 33.23 -11.95 -1.74
CA ASP A 698 33.57 -11.41 -0.44
C ASP A 698 34.29 -12.42 0.44
N THR A 699 35.02 -11.94 1.45
CA THR A 699 35.74 -12.76 2.42
C THR A 699 35.30 -12.39 3.84
N PHE A 700 34.60 -13.30 4.50
CA PHE A 700 34.17 -13.19 5.89
C PHE A 700 35.23 -13.82 6.80
N ARG A 701 35.97 -13.00 7.54
CA ARG A 701 37.13 -13.41 8.33
C ARG A 701 36.77 -13.63 9.80
N LEU A 702 36.98 -14.86 10.26
CA LEU A 702 37.01 -15.24 11.66
C LEU A 702 38.48 -15.39 12.11
N SER A 703 38.99 -14.42 12.85
CA SER A 703 40.43 -14.39 13.19
C SER A 703 40.79 -15.36 14.32
N ASN A 704 39.87 -15.56 15.28
CA ASN A 704 39.99 -16.55 16.35
C ASN A 704 38.65 -17.28 16.53
N LEU A 705 38.66 -18.53 17.00
CA LEU A 705 37.40 -19.24 17.29
C LEU A 705 36.60 -18.55 18.41
N SER A 706 37.30 -17.94 19.36
CA SER A 706 36.69 -17.17 20.45
C SER A 706 35.94 -15.92 20.00
N ASP A 707 36.08 -15.53 18.72
CA ASP A 707 35.40 -14.38 18.17
C ASP A 707 33.88 -14.63 18.11
N SER A 708 33.47 -15.86 17.81
CA SER A 708 32.07 -16.22 17.52
C SER A 708 31.58 -17.38 18.41
N LEU A 709 31.70 -17.30 19.73
CA LEU A 709 31.32 -18.39 20.65
C LEU A 709 29.80 -18.62 20.74
N LEU A 710 29.35 -19.74 21.31
CA LEU A 710 27.92 -20.01 21.57
C LEU A 710 27.21 -18.88 22.32
N ALA A 711 27.91 -18.24 23.26
CA ALA A 711 27.35 -17.13 24.04
C ALA A 711 27.06 -15.89 23.18
N ALA A 712 27.73 -15.77 22.03
CA ALA A 712 27.71 -14.61 21.14
C ALA A 712 28.08 -15.04 19.70
N PRO A 713 27.22 -15.78 18.98
CA PRO A 713 27.54 -16.25 17.63
C PRO A 713 27.44 -15.11 16.61
N ASP A 714 28.37 -15.07 15.67
CA ASP A 714 28.33 -14.19 14.51
C ASP A 714 27.21 -14.58 13.56
N GLN A 715 26.81 -13.66 12.68
CA GLN A 715 25.85 -13.87 11.61
C GLN A 715 26.41 -13.36 10.28
N ILE A 716 26.29 -14.16 9.22
CA ILE A 716 26.51 -13.73 7.84
C ILE A 716 25.16 -13.73 7.12
N THR A 717 24.77 -12.58 6.55
CA THR A 717 23.38 -12.37 6.11
C THR A 717 23.10 -12.72 4.65
N ASP A 718 24.14 -12.80 3.81
CA ASP A 718 24.00 -12.90 2.35
C ASP A 718 25.09 -13.76 1.69
N LEU A 719 25.63 -14.75 2.43
CA LEU A 719 26.68 -15.63 1.94
C LEU A 719 26.31 -16.32 0.61
N VAL A 720 27.12 -16.12 -0.43
CA VAL A 720 27.01 -16.79 -1.73
C VAL A 720 28.06 -17.90 -1.85
N ILE A 721 27.70 -19.13 -1.49
CA ILE A 721 28.61 -20.27 -1.50
C ILE A 721 29.10 -20.56 -2.93
N GLY A 722 30.42 -20.57 -3.11
CA GLY A 722 31.09 -20.74 -4.40
C GLY A 722 31.57 -19.42 -5.02
N SER A 723 31.08 -18.27 -4.53
CA SER A 723 31.60 -16.93 -4.84
C SER A 723 32.37 -16.36 -3.64
N ASP A 724 31.72 -16.35 -2.48
CA ASP A 724 32.26 -15.83 -1.24
C ASP A 724 33.10 -16.88 -0.49
N ARG A 725 33.91 -16.40 0.46
CA ARG A 725 34.80 -17.23 1.29
C ARG A 725 34.58 -16.94 2.77
N ILE A 726 34.65 -17.98 3.59
CA ILE A 726 34.84 -17.85 5.03
C ILE A 726 36.32 -18.16 5.33
N ASP A 727 37.07 -17.15 5.77
CA ASP A 727 38.49 -17.22 6.13
C ASP A 727 38.58 -17.47 7.64
N GLY A 728 38.96 -18.69 8.04
CA GLY A 728 38.91 -19.13 9.44
C GLY A 728 40.28 -19.50 10.02
N PRO A 729 40.39 -19.71 11.34
CA PRO A 729 41.69 -19.98 11.97
C PRO A 729 42.34 -21.30 11.54
N GLN A 730 41.54 -22.24 11.03
CA GLN A 730 41.97 -23.53 10.49
C GLN A 730 41.14 -23.84 9.24
N ALA A 731 41.81 -24.25 8.18
CA ALA A 731 41.15 -24.63 6.94
C ALA A 731 40.38 -25.94 7.09
N VAL A 732 39.11 -25.94 6.69
CA VAL A 732 38.25 -27.12 6.64
C VAL A 732 37.74 -27.26 5.20
N SER A 733 38.22 -28.29 4.51
CA SER A 733 37.77 -28.55 3.14
C SER A 733 36.28 -28.92 3.11
N ALA A 734 35.62 -28.67 1.99
CA ALA A 734 34.21 -29.03 1.81
C ALA A 734 33.92 -30.52 2.06
N ALA A 735 34.88 -31.41 1.73
CA ALA A 735 34.75 -32.84 1.98
C ALA A 735 34.91 -33.22 3.48
N ALA A 736 35.56 -32.37 4.28
CA ALA A 736 35.76 -32.58 5.70
C ALA A 736 34.65 -31.95 6.56
N LEU A 737 33.86 -31.03 6.00
CA LEU A 737 32.74 -30.37 6.67
C LEU A 737 31.53 -31.30 6.71
N ARG A 738 30.98 -31.57 7.91
CA ARG A 738 29.83 -32.48 8.09
C ARG A 738 28.52 -31.71 8.12
N GLU A 739 27.58 -32.06 7.27
CA GLU A 739 26.20 -31.57 7.35
C GLU A 739 25.39 -32.45 8.33
N LEU A 740 24.94 -31.84 9.42
CA LEU A 740 24.19 -32.48 10.49
C LEU A 740 22.72 -32.01 10.45
N GLY A 741 21.85 -32.77 11.13
CA GLY A 741 20.42 -32.51 11.16
C GLY A 741 20.00 -31.36 12.09
N ALA A 742 18.71 -31.34 12.43
CA ALA A 742 18.14 -30.33 13.30
C ALA A 742 18.59 -30.51 14.77
N VAL A 743 18.87 -29.39 15.43
CA VAL A 743 19.08 -29.27 16.87
C VAL A 743 17.81 -28.69 17.51
N ALA A 744 17.50 -29.07 18.75
CA ALA A 744 16.30 -28.62 19.45
C ALA A 744 16.39 -27.16 19.95
N ASP A 745 17.56 -26.73 20.43
CA ASP A 745 17.85 -25.38 20.90
C ASP A 745 19.37 -25.09 20.87
N LEU A 746 19.77 -23.83 21.09
CA LEU A 746 21.18 -23.42 21.19
C LEU A 746 21.69 -23.49 22.62
N THR A 747 21.57 -24.66 23.25
CA THR A 747 22.18 -24.92 24.55
C THR A 747 23.44 -25.79 24.40
N PRO A 748 24.44 -25.67 25.30
CA PRO A 748 25.61 -26.56 25.27
C PRO A 748 25.22 -28.04 25.23
N THR A 749 24.18 -28.44 25.97
CA THR A 749 23.68 -29.81 26.03
C THR A 749 23.10 -30.28 24.69
N ALA A 750 22.23 -29.47 24.07
CA ALA A 750 21.61 -29.85 22.79
C ALA A 750 22.63 -29.87 21.65
N LEU A 751 23.58 -28.93 21.66
CA LEU A 751 24.65 -28.90 20.67
C LEU A 751 25.60 -30.08 20.83
N ALA A 752 26.02 -30.43 22.05
CA ALA A 752 26.87 -31.59 22.30
C ALA A 752 26.21 -32.94 21.92
N ALA A 753 24.88 -33.01 21.89
CA ALA A 753 24.16 -34.21 21.43
C ALA A 753 24.28 -34.45 19.91
N VAL A 754 24.53 -33.40 19.13
CA VAL A 754 24.64 -33.46 17.66
C VAL A 754 26.10 -33.32 17.21
N LEU A 755 26.87 -32.45 17.85
CA LEU A 755 28.30 -32.21 17.65
C LEU A 755 29.15 -33.10 18.59
N THR A 756 29.06 -34.41 18.39
CA THR A 756 29.77 -35.43 19.16
C THR A 756 31.23 -35.59 18.73
N PRO A 757 32.12 -36.25 19.50
CA PRO A 757 33.48 -36.52 19.07
C PRO A 757 33.61 -37.30 17.74
N ALA A 758 32.55 -38.01 17.32
CA ALA A 758 32.51 -38.73 16.05
C ALA A 758 32.06 -37.85 14.86
N SER A 759 31.23 -36.84 15.11
CA SER A 759 30.66 -35.95 14.08
C SER A 759 31.33 -34.58 14.00
N PHE A 760 32.07 -34.18 15.05
CA PHE A 760 32.77 -32.91 15.17
C PHE A 760 34.21 -33.16 15.65
N ALA A 761 35.07 -33.55 14.72
CA ALA A 761 36.46 -33.94 14.99
C ALA A 761 37.32 -32.72 15.39
N ALA A 762 38.46 -33.00 16.03
CA ALA A 762 39.48 -32.01 16.37
C ALA A 762 39.86 -31.14 15.13
N ASN A 763 39.74 -29.82 15.26
CA ASN A 763 39.95 -28.82 14.19
C ASN A 763 39.02 -28.98 12.97
N GLY A 764 37.90 -29.69 13.11
CA GLY A 764 36.91 -29.90 12.07
C GLY A 764 35.81 -28.82 12.03
N GLY A 765 34.88 -28.98 11.09
CA GLY A 765 33.72 -28.11 10.92
C GLY A 765 32.44 -28.90 10.67
N ALA A 766 31.30 -28.36 11.08
CA ALA A 766 29.99 -28.96 10.81
C ALA A 766 28.90 -27.90 10.66
N THR A 767 27.86 -28.19 9.87
CA THR A 767 26.65 -27.37 9.79
C THR A 767 25.45 -28.08 10.41
N PHE A 768 24.47 -27.32 10.91
CA PHE A 768 23.22 -27.86 11.44
C PHE A 768 22.09 -26.84 11.35
N THR A 769 20.85 -27.27 11.60
CA THR A 769 19.66 -26.40 11.55
C THR A 769 18.93 -26.28 12.88
N LEU A 770 18.22 -25.18 13.08
CA LEU A 770 17.34 -24.94 14.23
C LEU A 770 15.97 -24.48 13.72
N ALA A 771 14.88 -25.01 14.27
CA ALA A 771 13.53 -24.56 13.91
C ALA A 771 13.26 -23.14 14.47
N ALA A 772 12.72 -22.24 13.64
CA ALA A 772 12.30 -20.90 14.05
C ALA A 772 10.77 -20.85 14.23
N GLY A 773 10.29 -20.03 15.18
CA GLY A 773 8.86 -19.77 15.34
C GLY A 773 8.26 -19.17 14.07
N GLY A 774 7.10 -19.68 13.62
CA GLY A 774 6.45 -19.24 12.38
C GLY A 774 6.74 -20.08 11.13
N GLY A 775 7.42 -21.23 11.27
CA GLY A 775 7.61 -22.20 10.17
C GLY A 775 8.90 -22.06 9.36
N GLY A 776 9.82 -21.18 9.77
CA GLY A 776 11.16 -21.05 9.19
C GLY A 776 12.22 -21.94 9.86
N SER A 777 13.42 -22.03 9.27
CA SER A 777 14.59 -22.72 9.86
C SER A 777 15.83 -21.83 9.76
N ARG A 778 16.66 -21.82 10.81
CA ARG A 778 17.96 -21.14 10.88
C ARG A 778 19.08 -22.14 10.62
N THR A 779 20.13 -21.73 9.93
CA THR A 779 21.29 -22.58 9.58
C THR A 779 22.56 -22.04 10.21
N PHE A 780 23.36 -22.93 10.81
CA PHE A 780 24.59 -22.58 11.51
C PHE A 780 25.79 -23.37 10.98
N LEU A 781 26.97 -22.76 11.06
CA LEU A 781 28.30 -23.35 10.88
C LEU A 781 29.04 -23.36 12.23
N ALA A 782 29.54 -24.52 12.66
CA ALA A 782 30.37 -24.68 13.85
C ALA A 782 31.81 -25.06 13.47
N LEU A 783 32.81 -24.51 14.17
CA LEU A 783 34.25 -24.77 13.97
C LEU A 783 34.94 -25.13 15.29
N ASN A 784 35.73 -26.20 15.29
CA ASN A 784 36.23 -26.84 16.51
C ASN A 784 37.64 -26.36 16.93
N ASP A 785 37.88 -26.29 18.25
CA ASP A 785 39.11 -25.80 18.91
C ASP A 785 40.29 -26.78 18.98
N GLY A 786 40.17 -27.97 18.37
CA GLY A 786 41.20 -29.02 18.41
C GLY A 786 40.91 -30.12 19.42
N THR A 787 39.85 -30.00 20.23
CA THR A 787 39.32 -31.08 21.08
C THR A 787 38.04 -31.64 20.47
N ALA A 788 38.02 -32.92 20.09
CA ALA A 788 36.85 -33.51 19.44
C ALA A 788 35.57 -33.44 20.32
N GLY A 789 34.45 -33.03 19.71
CA GLY A 789 33.16 -32.79 20.35
C GLY A 789 33.00 -31.35 20.88
N PHE A 790 31.75 -30.88 20.95
CA PHE A 790 31.46 -29.46 21.17
C PHE A 790 31.90 -28.91 22.55
N GLN A 791 32.64 -27.81 22.52
CA GLN A 791 33.13 -27.02 23.65
C GLN A 791 32.56 -25.60 23.57
N ALA A 792 31.54 -25.29 24.38
CA ALA A 792 30.83 -24.00 24.32
C ALA A 792 31.70 -22.76 24.58
N ALA A 793 32.86 -22.92 25.24
CA ALA A 793 33.76 -21.83 25.61
C ALA A 793 34.88 -21.57 24.60
N SER A 794 35.05 -22.42 23.59
CA SER A 794 36.21 -22.39 22.69
C SER A 794 35.90 -22.73 21.24
N ASP A 795 34.79 -23.40 20.95
CA ASP A 795 34.31 -23.63 19.58
C ASP A 795 33.53 -22.43 19.06
N ALA A 796 33.73 -22.12 17.78
CA ALA A 796 33.00 -21.06 17.10
C ALA A 796 31.68 -21.57 16.54
N LEU A 797 30.68 -20.70 16.51
CA LEU A 797 29.35 -20.90 15.95
C LEU A 797 28.93 -19.64 15.18
N ILE A 798 28.69 -19.77 13.89
CA ILE A 798 28.30 -18.67 12.99
C ILE A 798 26.93 -19.01 12.39
N GLU A 799 25.97 -18.11 12.45
CA GLU A 799 24.71 -18.20 11.72
C GLU A 799 24.90 -17.78 10.26
N ILE A 800 24.46 -18.64 9.34
CA ILE A 800 24.54 -18.40 7.88
C ILE A 800 23.16 -18.49 7.22
N THR A 801 22.09 -18.28 8.00
CA THR A 801 20.69 -18.32 7.51
C THR A 801 20.51 -17.35 6.33
N GLY A 802 19.94 -17.84 5.23
CA GLY A 802 19.72 -17.04 4.01
C GLY A 802 20.83 -17.13 2.97
N PHE A 803 21.85 -17.99 3.18
CA PHE A 803 22.87 -18.28 2.17
C PHE A 803 22.28 -18.76 0.83
N SER A 804 23.00 -18.53 -0.25
CA SER A 804 22.74 -19.10 -1.58
C SER A 804 23.87 -20.03 -2.01
N GLY A 805 23.59 -20.98 -2.92
CA GLY A 805 24.55 -22.04 -3.30
C GLY A 805 24.35 -23.34 -2.51
N SER A 806 25.34 -24.24 -2.55
CA SER A 806 25.24 -25.58 -1.94
C SER A 806 26.15 -25.73 -0.72
N LEU A 807 25.61 -26.16 0.42
CA LEU A 807 26.41 -26.46 1.63
C LEU A 807 27.49 -27.51 1.38
N THR A 808 27.29 -28.43 0.43
CA THR A 808 28.31 -29.43 0.06
C THR A 808 29.55 -28.83 -0.62
N ALA A 809 29.47 -27.57 -1.05
CA ALA A 809 30.58 -26.78 -1.60
C ALA A 809 31.14 -25.77 -0.58
N LEU A 810 30.58 -25.67 0.62
CA LEU A 810 31.07 -24.77 1.67
C LEU A 810 32.42 -25.26 2.18
N ALA A 811 33.41 -24.38 2.21
CA ALA A 811 34.71 -24.62 2.81
C ALA A 811 35.11 -23.44 3.68
N VAL A 812 35.93 -23.71 4.68
CA VAL A 812 36.67 -22.69 5.42
C VAL A 812 38.08 -22.70 4.87
N VAL A 813 38.51 -21.55 4.33
CA VAL A 813 39.83 -21.41 3.68
C VAL A 813 40.90 -20.96 4.65
#